data_AF-A0AAW0EPM2-F1
#
_entry.id   AF-A0AAW0EPM2-F1
#
_cell.length_a   1.000
_cell.length_b   1.000
_cell.length_c   1.000
_cell.angle_alpha   90.00
_cell.angle_beta   90.00
_cell.angle_gamma   90.00
#
_symmetry.space_group_name_H-M   'P 1'
#
loop_
_entity.id
_entity.type
_entity.pdbx_description
1 polymer ?
#
loop_
_entity_poly.entity_id
_entity_poly.type
_entity_poly.pdbx_seq_one_letter_code
_entity_poly.pdbx_strand_id
1 'polypeptide(L)'
;MRTLTITGRASKELKAQVRAALVDAAQLFSSADAAADTTPATFVLCLDAEDSAALEPLYQGYHYRYVWSAQSSVEELIAALQPQLRSLESVSAPGADGGAAGAFTSTRGAAEQSNFLSVVRDGLAGDGGLYMLKNIPTMPDSQLFYLCKQRHLPYVEAAEMVLELLVDASITPAMLYPLVLQAYDRSRWSDRDDICPVTPLLLGGGAAAPSATPTSAPPRWAANVSVMELFHGPTAAFKDFALQLFPRYFGTATAQAQERYVILAATSGDTGVAAISGFVHAGAHSQVLVLYPMHGVSPVQQTQMLSYDDGAQVRAYAVDSNFDFCQRTVKELFSNADLRDTLAAVQPTPVRLSSANSINWGRLIPQVVYYYWAYRRHVQHPPAGWVFGDPIDVVVPCGNFGNILSGYVAKRMGLPVRRFIVASNQNDVLYDFIRTGTYDVRHRTLAVTSSPSIDILKASNVERFLYLLSDGDTALVARLMGELDTVGVFTLPEAMRDAMQATFTAGRCSEDDCAATIESVLRLSGGSRLLDPHTAVAVFVAQQYREEELLRRDLASPTATDADADLPPLVIASTAHWAKFPAPVLHSMRGEGAQLGDAAPSVAAAIAQVRALYSEITAAAPQQQVHPALSRALDVAEQAANAVRSVDADVAAIQRELESFATR
;
A
#
# COMPACT_ATOMS: atom_id res chain seq x y z
N MET A 1 33.87 -14.58 12.68
CA MET A 1 33.64 -14.33 11.24
C MET A 1 32.88 -15.51 10.67
N ARG A 2 31.83 -15.27 9.88
CA ARG A 2 30.95 -16.35 9.35
C ARG A 2 31.62 -17.08 8.19
N THR A 3 31.31 -18.36 8.01
CA THR A 3 31.64 -19.08 6.77
C THR A 3 30.63 -18.75 5.68
N LEU A 4 31.03 -18.86 4.41
CA LEU A 4 30.17 -18.59 3.25
C LEU A 4 29.81 -19.89 2.53
N THR A 5 28.51 -20.13 2.37
CA THR A 5 27.96 -21.11 1.42
C THR A 5 27.29 -20.37 0.28
N ILE A 6 27.66 -20.71 -0.96
CA ILE A 6 27.02 -20.16 -2.16
C ILE A 6 26.19 -21.26 -2.82
N THR A 7 24.87 -21.07 -2.84
CA THR A 7 23.88 -21.93 -3.49
C THR A 7 23.33 -21.22 -4.74
N GLY A 8 22.15 -21.61 -5.24
CA GLY A 8 21.52 -21.01 -6.42
C GLY A 8 21.95 -21.64 -7.74
N ARG A 9 21.53 -21.05 -8.86
CA ARG A 9 21.66 -21.63 -10.21
C ARG A 9 22.82 -21.09 -11.05
N ALA A 10 23.57 -20.11 -10.54
CA ALA A 10 24.77 -19.61 -11.23
C ALA A 10 25.79 -20.72 -11.53
N SER A 11 26.59 -20.54 -12.58
CA SER A 11 27.64 -21.47 -12.98
C SER A 11 28.67 -21.69 -11.86
N LYS A 12 29.36 -22.84 -11.89
CA LYS A 12 30.39 -23.14 -10.88
C LYS A 12 31.52 -22.11 -10.92
N GLU A 13 31.86 -21.65 -12.11
CA GLU A 13 32.90 -20.65 -12.38
C GLU A 13 32.52 -19.32 -11.76
N LEU A 14 31.29 -18.84 -11.97
CA LEU A 14 30.80 -17.61 -11.40
C LEU A 14 30.73 -17.68 -9.87
N LYS A 15 30.23 -18.80 -9.31
CA LYS A 15 30.22 -19.01 -7.86
C LYS A 15 31.64 -19.02 -7.27
N ALA A 16 32.62 -19.60 -7.95
CA ALA A 16 34.02 -19.58 -7.53
C ALA A 16 34.61 -18.17 -7.57
N GLN A 17 34.31 -17.39 -8.62
CA GLN A 17 34.72 -15.99 -8.75
C GLN A 17 34.14 -15.14 -7.62
N VAL A 18 32.83 -15.23 -7.38
CA VAL A 18 32.15 -14.50 -6.30
C VAL A 18 32.69 -14.93 -4.94
N ARG A 19 32.93 -16.23 -4.72
CA ARG A 19 33.55 -16.70 -3.47
C ARG A 19 34.92 -16.08 -3.24
N ALA A 20 35.80 -16.13 -4.25
CA ALA A 20 37.14 -15.54 -4.15
C ALA A 20 37.06 -14.03 -3.84
N ALA A 21 36.13 -13.33 -4.48
CA ALA A 21 35.92 -11.91 -4.19
C ALA A 21 35.43 -11.65 -2.76
N LEU A 22 34.44 -12.39 -2.27
CA LEU A 22 33.84 -12.16 -0.96
C LEU A 22 34.72 -12.63 0.21
N VAL A 23 35.46 -13.73 0.02
CA VAL A 23 36.32 -14.33 1.05
C VAL A 23 37.73 -13.77 1.00
N ASP A 24 38.37 -13.76 -0.17
CA ASP A 24 39.80 -13.48 -0.28
C ASP A 24 40.07 -11.98 -0.45
N ALA A 25 39.31 -11.31 -1.33
CA ALA A 25 39.54 -9.90 -1.65
C ALA A 25 38.86 -8.95 -0.65
N ALA A 26 37.55 -9.11 -0.43
CA ALA A 26 36.75 -8.23 0.43
C ALA A 26 36.81 -8.63 1.90
N GLN A 27 37.27 -9.84 2.21
CA GLN A 27 37.36 -10.39 3.57
C GLN A 27 36.04 -10.19 4.35
N LEU A 28 34.89 -10.48 3.73
CA LEU A 28 33.59 -10.46 4.41
C LEU A 28 33.29 -11.75 5.16
N PHE A 29 33.93 -12.85 4.75
CA PHE A 29 33.73 -14.20 5.31
C PHE A 29 35.07 -14.89 5.55
N SER A 30 35.10 -15.87 6.46
CA SER A 30 36.32 -16.64 6.74
C SER A 30 36.62 -17.69 5.68
N SER A 31 37.92 -17.92 5.43
CA SER A 31 38.44 -18.88 4.44
C SER A 31 38.49 -20.35 4.91
N ALA A 32 38.24 -20.63 6.20
CA ALA A 32 38.49 -21.94 6.80
C ALA A 32 37.23 -22.69 7.27
N ASP A 33 37.19 -24.00 7.00
CA ASP A 33 36.63 -25.05 7.88
C ASP A 33 37.45 -25.08 9.18
N ALA A 34 37.36 -24.02 9.97
CA ALA A 34 38.22 -23.88 11.15
C ALA A 34 37.93 -25.01 12.14
N ALA A 35 38.94 -25.86 12.35
CA ALA A 35 39.03 -26.79 13.47
C ALA A 35 39.06 -26.01 14.79
N ALA A 36 37.90 -25.57 15.24
CA ALA A 36 37.63 -25.06 16.57
C ALA A 36 36.38 -25.78 17.08
N ASP A 37 36.31 -26.04 18.38
CA ASP A 37 35.24 -26.77 19.10
C ASP A 37 33.82 -26.15 18.98
N THR A 38 33.63 -25.17 18.09
CA THR A 38 32.35 -24.53 17.79
C THR A 38 32.17 -24.40 16.28
N THR A 39 31.16 -25.05 15.72
CA THR A 39 30.76 -24.89 14.31
C THR A 39 30.45 -23.41 14.03
N PRO A 40 31.21 -22.70 13.18
CA PRO A 40 30.94 -21.30 12.89
C PRO A 40 29.58 -21.13 12.21
N ALA A 41 28.86 -20.05 12.52
CA ALA A 41 27.59 -19.73 11.87
C ALA A 41 27.80 -19.50 10.36
N THR A 42 27.07 -20.23 9.53
CA THR A 42 27.17 -20.17 8.06
C THR A 42 26.22 -19.13 7.48
N PHE A 43 26.73 -18.23 6.63
CA PHE A 43 25.91 -17.37 5.78
C PHE A 43 25.67 -18.07 4.42
N VAL A 44 24.43 -18.01 3.94
CA VAL A 44 24.02 -18.68 2.70
C VAL A 44 23.60 -17.62 1.68
N LEU A 45 24.43 -17.45 0.65
CA LEU A 45 24.14 -16.61 -0.52
C LEU A 45 23.53 -17.48 -1.62
N CYS A 46 22.28 -17.23 -1.99
CA CYS A 46 21.66 -17.83 -3.16
C CYS A 46 22.05 -17.01 -4.40
N LEU A 47 22.99 -17.52 -5.20
CA LEU A 47 23.46 -16.84 -6.42
C LEU A 47 22.82 -17.48 -7.65
N ASP A 48 21.91 -16.75 -8.28
CA ASP A 48 21.25 -17.13 -9.53
C ASP A 48 21.91 -16.43 -10.73
N ALA A 49 21.59 -16.89 -11.94
CA ALA A 49 21.89 -16.19 -13.18
C ALA A 49 20.58 -15.91 -13.94
N GLU A 50 20.51 -14.76 -14.61
CA GLU A 50 19.28 -14.28 -15.29
C GLU A 50 18.74 -15.21 -16.39
N ASP A 51 19.59 -16.05 -16.96
CA ASP A 51 19.31 -17.02 -18.02
C ASP A 51 18.92 -18.42 -17.51
N SER A 52 18.99 -18.64 -16.19
CA SER A 52 18.68 -19.93 -15.59
C SER A 52 17.18 -20.21 -15.63
N ALA A 53 16.75 -21.22 -16.39
CA ALA A 53 15.35 -21.64 -16.46
C ALA A 53 14.77 -21.87 -15.05
N ALA A 54 13.62 -21.26 -14.76
CA ALA A 54 12.86 -21.47 -13.53
C ALA A 54 12.22 -22.86 -13.57
N LEU A 55 12.91 -23.86 -13.02
CA LEU A 55 12.41 -25.23 -12.97
C LEU A 55 12.02 -25.69 -11.57
N GLU A 56 12.59 -25.13 -10.49
CA GLU A 56 12.13 -25.43 -9.12
C GLU A 56 12.22 -24.24 -8.14
N PRO A 57 11.33 -24.18 -7.14
CA PRO A 57 11.36 -23.25 -6.01
C PRO A 57 12.72 -23.27 -5.26
N LEU A 58 13.51 -22.19 -5.33
CA LEU A 58 14.83 -22.08 -4.67
C LEU A 58 14.78 -21.85 -3.14
N TYR A 59 13.60 -21.97 -2.53
CA TYR A 59 13.29 -21.44 -1.20
C TYR A 59 13.90 -22.21 -0.02
N GLN A 60 14.94 -23.02 -0.24
CA GLN A 60 15.61 -23.72 0.86
C GLN A 60 16.79 -22.91 1.43
N GLY A 61 16.50 -22.16 2.49
CA GLY A 61 17.47 -21.83 3.54
C GLY A 61 18.59 -20.83 3.16
N TYR A 62 18.28 -19.79 2.39
CA TYR A 62 19.23 -18.70 2.13
C TYR A 62 19.02 -17.49 3.06
N HIS A 63 20.08 -16.69 3.22
CA HIS A 63 20.05 -15.41 3.94
C HIS A 63 19.89 -14.23 2.99
N TYR A 64 20.45 -14.33 1.79
CA TYR A 64 20.32 -13.30 0.75
C TYR A 64 20.33 -13.95 -0.63
N ARG A 65 19.46 -13.47 -1.53
CA ARG A 65 19.41 -13.89 -2.93
C ARG A 65 19.94 -12.77 -3.81
N TYR A 66 20.76 -13.13 -4.79
CA TYR A 66 21.26 -12.20 -5.79
C TYR A 66 21.19 -12.84 -7.17
N VAL A 67 20.53 -12.17 -8.11
CA VAL A 67 20.45 -12.63 -9.49
C VAL A 67 21.55 -11.96 -10.30
N TRP A 68 22.54 -12.73 -10.72
CA TRP A 68 23.61 -12.24 -11.57
C TRP A 68 23.10 -11.98 -12.99
N SER A 69 23.31 -10.76 -13.46
CA SER A 69 22.97 -10.29 -14.81
C SER A 69 24.18 -9.65 -15.46
N ALA A 70 24.08 -9.33 -16.75
CA ALA A 70 25.11 -8.57 -17.46
C ALA A 70 25.42 -7.18 -16.84
N GLN A 71 24.51 -6.64 -16.00
CA GLN A 71 24.70 -5.36 -15.29
C GLN A 71 25.34 -5.55 -13.90
N SER A 72 25.50 -6.80 -13.43
CA SER A 72 26.02 -7.08 -12.09
C SER A 72 27.52 -6.84 -11.98
N SER A 73 27.95 -6.37 -10.82
CA SER A 73 29.36 -6.33 -10.44
C SER A 73 29.58 -6.96 -9.06
N VAL A 74 30.83 -7.35 -8.79
CA VAL A 74 31.22 -7.88 -7.47
C VAL A 74 31.12 -6.78 -6.41
N GLU A 75 31.46 -5.55 -6.77
CA GLU A 75 31.43 -4.37 -5.92
C GLU A 75 29.99 -4.06 -5.47
N GLU A 76 29.04 -4.12 -6.40
CA GLU A 76 27.61 -3.96 -6.12
C GLU A 76 27.09 -5.05 -5.17
N LEU A 77 27.46 -6.32 -5.40
CA LEU A 77 27.10 -7.43 -4.51
C LEU A 77 27.69 -7.23 -3.10
N ILE A 78 28.95 -6.80 -2.98
CA ILE A 78 29.58 -6.49 -1.69
C ILE A 78 28.80 -5.40 -0.96
N ALA A 79 28.46 -4.31 -1.65
CA ALA A 79 27.68 -3.21 -1.08
C ALA A 79 26.30 -3.68 -0.61
N ALA A 80 25.65 -4.58 -1.36
CA ALA A 80 24.35 -5.15 -1.01
C ALA A 80 24.41 -6.09 0.21
N LEU A 81 25.51 -6.84 0.37
CA LEU A 81 25.69 -7.79 1.47
C LEU A 81 26.05 -7.13 2.81
N GLN A 82 26.79 -6.02 2.80
CA GLN A 82 27.26 -5.37 4.03
C GLN A 82 26.13 -5.02 5.03
N PRO A 83 25.01 -4.40 4.64
CA PRO A 83 23.88 -4.16 5.54
C PRO A 83 23.28 -5.44 6.12
N GLN A 84 23.17 -6.49 5.30
CA GLN A 84 22.61 -7.78 5.69
C GLN A 84 23.49 -8.47 6.75
N LEU A 85 24.80 -8.42 6.58
CA LEU A 85 25.75 -8.97 7.55
C LEU A 85 25.69 -8.24 8.89
N ARG A 86 25.65 -6.89 8.88
CA ARG A 86 25.48 -6.09 10.10
C ARG A 86 24.18 -6.44 10.84
N SER A 87 23.09 -6.66 10.10
CA SER A 87 21.80 -7.07 10.68
C SER A 87 21.84 -8.47 11.31
N LEU A 88 22.72 -9.36 10.86
CA LEU A 88 22.84 -10.70 11.44
C LEU A 88 23.76 -10.71 12.67
N GLU A 89 24.75 -9.81 12.71
CA GLU A 89 25.61 -9.61 13.88
C GLU A 89 24.84 -9.06 15.08
N SER A 90 23.87 -8.17 14.84
CA SER A 90 23.01 -7.61 15.89
C SER A 90 22.06 -8.63 16.54
N VAL A 91 21.84 -9.78 15.90
CA VAL A 91 21.00 -10.89 16.40
C VAL A 91 21.80 -11.89 17.25
N SER A 92 23.13 -11.87 17.17
CA SER A 92 23.99 -12.95 17.70
C SER A 92 24.64 -12.66 19.07
N ALA A 93 24.36 -11.52 19.71
CA ALA A 93 24.98 -11.14 20.99
C ALA A 93 24.17 -11.66 22.20
N PRO A 94 24.74 -12.50 23.08
CA PRO A 94 24.04 -12.97 24.27
C PRO A 94 24.33 -12.05 25.48
N GLY A 95 23.27 -11.51 26.08
CA GLY A 95 23.37 -10.81 27.37
C GLY A 95 22.04 -10.20 27.82
N ALA A 96 21.46 -10.78 28.88
CA ALA A 96 20.38 -10.30 29.75
C ALA A 96 19.16 -9.64 29.08
N ASP A 97 18.01 -10.34 29.11
CA ASP A 97 16.70 -9.95 28.58
C ASP A 97 16.58 -9.86 27.05
N GLY A 98 16.83 -10.98 26.34
CA GLY A 98 16.09 -11.37 25.13
C GLY A 98 15.99 -10.43 23.91
N GLY A 99 16.72 -9.31 23.84
CA GLY A 99 16.63 -8.33 22.75
C GLY A 99 17.82 -8.38 21.80
N ALA A 100 17.61 -8.89 20.58
CA ALA A 100 18.48 -8.59 19.44
C ALA A 100 18.41 -7.09 19.12
N ALA A 101 19.49 -6.46 18.65
CA ALA A 101 19.42 -5.05 18.23
C ALA A 101 18.45 -4.93 17.02
N GLY A 102 17.24 -4.46 17.30
CA GLY A 102 16.12 -4.45 16.35
C GLY A 102 16.36 -3.54 15.14
N ALA A 103 15.89 -3.96 13.96
CA ALA A 103 16.00 -3.20 12.71
C ALA A 103 15.05 -1.98 12.68
N PHE A 104 14.07 -1.94 13.58
CA PHE A 104 13.05 -0.90 13.65
C PHE A 104 13.29 0.09 14.79
N THR A 105 12.73 1.29 14.63
CA THR A 105 12.73 2.34 15.64
C THR A 105 11.39 3.09 15.61
N SER A 106 11.04 3.73 16.73
CA SER A 106 9.91 4.66 16.78
C SER A 106 10.29 5.99 16.13
N THR A 107 9.38 6.52 15.34
CA THR A 107 9.47 7.87 14.77
C THR A 107 9.49 8.99 15.83
N ARG A 108 9.14 8.69 17.09
CA ARG A 108 9.16 9.65 18.22
C ARG A 108 10.24 9.36 19.27
N GLY A 109 11.09 8.34 19.05
CA GLY A 109 12.31 8.14 19.81
C GLY A 109 12.26 7.14 20.95
N ALA A 110 11.17 6.37 21.12
CA ALA A 110 11.15 5.22 22.03
C ALA A 110 12.33 4.28 21.73
N ALA A 111 13.07 3.95 22.78
CA ALA A 111 14.27 3.11 22.73
C ALA A 111 13.96 1.60 22.63
N GLU A 112 12.80 1.23 22.09
CA GLU A 112 12.37 -0.15 21.95
C GLU A 112 13.18 -0.87 20.88
N GLN A 113 13.70 -2.05 21.22
CA GLN A 113 14.32 -2.94 20.25
C GLN A 113 13.23 -3.78 19.59
N SER A 114 12.88 -3.44 18.35
CA SER A 114 11.80 -4.12 17.62
C SER A 114 12.31 -4.73 16.32
N ASN A 115 11.85 -5.96 16.06
CA ASN A 115 12.03 -6.67 14.78
C ASN A 115 10.73 -6.64 13.95
N PHE A 116 10.78 -7.10 12.70
CA PHE A 116 9.62 -7.04 11.80
C PHE A 116 8.37 -7.72 12.39
N LEU A 117 8.48 -8.94 12.91
CA LEU A 117 7.32 -9.65 13.49
C LEU A 117 6.75 -8.93 14.73
N SER A 118 7.60 -8.37 15.60
CA SER A 118 7.14 -7.58 16.75
C SER A 118 6.40 -6.31 16.32
N VAL A 119 6.91 -5.60 15.31
CA VAL A 119 6.25 -4.41 14.74
C VAL A 119 4.91 -4.76 14.10
N VAL A 120 4.83 -5.90 13.40
CA VAL A 120 3.57 -6.41 12.83
C VAL A 120 2.56 -6.71 13.95
N ARG A 121 2.99 -7.34 15.03
CA ARG A 121 2.13 -7.68 16.18
C ARG A 121 1.63 -6.44 16.92
N ASP A 122 2.55 -5.54 17.27
CA ASP A 122 2.32 -4.43 18.19
C ASP A 122 1.70 -3.20 17.50
N GLY A 123 2.05 -2.95 16.24
CA GLY A 123 1.46 -1.90 15.39
C GLY A 123 1.91 -0.47 15.69
N LEU A 124 1.90 -0.06 16.97
CA LEU A 124 2.40 1.22 17.49
C LEU A 124 3.58 1.00 18.45
N ALA A 125 4.49 1.97 18.52
CA ALA A 125 5.52 2.01 19.55
C ALA A 125 4.94 2.50 20.89
N GLY A 126 5.63 2.21 22.01
CA GLY A 126 5.16 2.57 23.35
C GLY A 126 5.01 4.07 23.62
N ASP A 127 5.67 4.93 22.84
CA ASP A 127 5.54 6.40 22.91
C ASP A 127 4.40 6.95 22.01
N GLY A 128 3.59 6.07 21.43
CA GLY A 128 2.53 6.42 20.47
C GLY A 128 3.05 6.74 19.07
N GLY A 129 4.36 6.65 18.84
CA GLY A 129 4.98 6.84 17.54
C GLY A 129 4.76 5.66 16.59
N LEU A 130 4.98 5.91 15.31
CA LEU A 130 4.95 4.88 14.28
C LEU A 130 6.31 4.19 14.14
N TYR A 131 6.32 2.87 13.89
CA TYR A 131 7.55 2.15 13.55
C TYR A 131 8.05 2.45 12.13
N MET A 132 9.38 2.57 12.00
CA MET A 132 10.14 2.71 10.75
C MET A 132 11.42 1.86 10.80
N LEU A 133 11.93 1.45 9.63
CA LEU A 133 13.28 0.92 9.54
C LEU A 133 14.30 2.00 9.91
N LYS A 134 15.32 1.64 10.69
CA LYS A 134 16.43 2.54 11.04
C LYS A 134 17.16 3.04 9.80
N ASN A 135 17.32 2.17 8.80
CA ASN A 135 17.91 2.47 7.52
C ASN A 135 17.01 1.92 6.41
N ILE A 136 16.62 2.74 5.44
CA ILE A 136 15.93 2.26 4.24
C ILE A 136 16.98 1.60 3.33
N PRO A 137 16.84 0.31 3.00
CA PRO A 137 17.78 -0.39 2.13
C PRO A 137 17.70 0.15 0.70
N THR A 138 18.78 0.03 -0.07
CA THR A 138 18.77 0.32 -1.50
C THR A 138 18.72 -1.00 -2.28
N MET A 139 17.84 -1.08 -3.27
CA MET A 139 17.85 -2.18 -4.24
C MET A 139 19.01 -1.94 -5.22
N PRO A 140 19.92 -2.91 -5.42
CA PRO A 140 20.99 -2.75 -6.39
C PRO A 140 20.44 -2.54 -7.82
N ASP A 141 21.13 -1.73 -8.62
CA ASP A 141 20.70 -1.35 -9.97
C ASP A 141 20.58 -2.58 -10.88
N SER A 142 21.47 -3.56 -10.75
CA SER A 142 21.39 -4.81 -11.50
C SER A 142 20.18 -5.67 -11.14
N GLN A 143 19.73 -5.63 -9.87
CA GLN A 143 18.53 -6.32 -9.41
C GLN A 143 17.26 -5.60 -9.88
N LEU A 144 17.25 -4.26 -9.83
CA LEU A 144 16.17 -3.46 -10.40
C LEU A 144 16.07 -3.68 -11.92
N PHE A 145 17.20 -3.72 -12.62
CA PHE A 145 17.27 -4.00 -14.05
C PHE A 145 16.70 -5.38 -14.37
N TYR A 146 17.10 -6.43 -13.63
CA TYR A 146 16.56 -7.78 -13.78
C TYR A 146 15.04 -7.80 -13.55
N LEU A 147 14.55 -7.24 -12.42
CA LEU A 147 13.12 -7.15 -12.10
C LEU A 147 12.33 -6.53 -13.24
N CYS A 148 12.87 -5.46 -13.83
CA CYS A 148 12.20 -4.71 -14.89
C CYS A 148 12.28 -5.40 -16.27
N LYS A 149 13.43 -5.95 -16.64
CA LYS A 149 13.64 -6.52 -17.98
C LYS A 149 13.12 -7.95 -18.11
N GLN A 150 13.06 -8.72 -17.03
CA GLN A 150 12.63 -10.10 -17.09
C GLN A 150 11.14 -10.22 -17.42
N ARG A 151 10.80 -10.62 -18.65
CA ARG A 151 9.42 -10.56 -19.19
C ARG A 151 8.46 -11.50 -18.47
N HIS A 152 8.94 -12.67 -18.05
CA HIS A 152 8.13 -13.72 -17.45
C HIS A 152 8.22 -13.76 -15.93
N LEU A 153 8.81 -12.74 -15.28
CA LEU A 153 8.88 -12.66 -13.82
C LEU A 153 7.46 -12.54 -13.24
N PRO A 154 6.99 -13.51 -12.43
CA PRO A 154 5.69 -13.40 -11.77
C PRO A 154 5.66 -12.26 -10.75
N TYR A 155 4.48 -11.69 -10.50
CA TYR A 155 4.32 -10.64 -9.47
C TYR A 155 4.80 -11.11 -8.09
N VAL A 156 4.56 -12.38 -7.73
CA VAL A 156 5.00 -12.99 -6.46
C VAL A 156 6.52 -12.94 -6.30
N GLU A 157 7.29 -13.23 -7.36
CA GLU A 157 8.75 -13.15 -7.30
C GLU A 157 9.24 -11.70 -7.21
N ALA A 158 8.63 -10.78 -7.96
CA ALA A 158 8.94 -9.35 -7.84
C ALA A 158 8.61 -8.81 -6.43
N ALA A 159 7.50 -9.27 -5.85
CA ALA A 159 7.11 -8.92 -4.49
C ALA A 159 8.13 -9.44 -3.47
N GLU A 160 8.56 -10.69 -3.58
CA GLU A 160 9.61 -11.26 -2.73
C GLU A 160 10.92 -10.45 -2.82
N MET A 161 11.41 -10.16 -4.03
CA MET A 161 12.64 -9.37 -4.23
C MET A 161 12.61 -8.00 -3.53
N VAL A 162 11.44 -7.34 -3.50
CA VAL A 162 11.28 -6.04 -2.85
C VAL A 162 11.07 -6.19 -1.34
N LEU A 163 10.23 -7.15 -0.93
CA LEU A 163 9.84 -7.34 0.47
C LEU A 163 10.98 -7.89 1.33
N GLU A 164 11.84 -8.76 0.79
CA GLU A 164 13.02 -9.28 1.50
C GLU A 164 13.94 -8.16 2.00
N LEU A 165 14.00 -7.03 1.30
CA LEU A 165 14.81 -5.88 1.74
C LEU A 165 14.16 -5.15 2.93
N LEU A 166 12.83 -5.17 3.03
CA LEU A 166 12.04 -4.35 3.97
C LEU A 166 11.65 -5.08 5.27
N VAL A 167 12.10 -6.32 5.39
CA VAL A 167 11.94 -7.17 6.58
C VAL A 167 13.32 -7.52 7.14
N ASP A 168 13.37 -7.93 8.40
CA ASP A 168 14.61 -8.42 9.02
C ASP A 168 14.59 -9.94 9.20
N ALA A 169 15.64 -10.48 9.81
CA ALA A 169 15.82 -11.91 10.02
C ALA A 169 14.72 -12.59 10.87
N SER A 170 13.79 -11.84 11.47
CA SER A 170 12.61 -12.43 12.14
C SER A 170 11.66 -13.13 11.16
N ILE A 171 11.72 -12.82 9.86
CA ILE A 171 11.03 -13.56 8.81
C ILE A 171 12.04 -13.96 7.71
N THR A 172 12.35 -15.25 7.64
CA THR A 172 13.27 -15.76 6.62
C THR A 172 12.61 -15.78 5.24
N PRO A 173 13.38 -15.78 4.13
CA PRO A 173 12.83 -15.96 2.79
C PRO A 173 11.94 -17.19 2.63
N ALA A 174 12.35 -18.32 3.22
CA ALA A 174 11.57 -19.56 3.24
C ALA A 174 10.21 -19.42 3.95
N MET A 175 10.10 -18.51 4.91
CA MET A 175 8.84 -18.16 5.57
C MET A 175 8.05 -17.13 4.76
N LEU A 176 8.71 -16.13 4.18
CA LEU A 176 8.07 -15.03 3.44
C LEU A 176 7.39 -15.52 2.16
N TYR A 177 8.07 -16.33 1.36
CA TYR A 177 7.59 -16.74 0.04
C TYR A 177 6.19 -17.39 0.06
N PRO A 178 5.91 -18.40 0.91
CA PRO A 178 4.57 -18.98 1.00
C PRO A 178 3.49 -17.95 1.35
N LEU A 179 3.79 -16.95 2.18
CA LEU A 179 2.82 -15.92 2.55
C LEU A 179 2.51 -15.01 1.36
N VAL A 180 3.53 -14.61 0.60
CA VAL A 180 3.39 -13.80 -0.63
C VAL A 180 2.59 -14.56 -1.68
N LEU A 181 2.92 -15.84 -1.90
CA LEU A 181 2.21 -16.71 -2.84
C LEU A 181 0.73 -16.84 -2.48
N GLN A 182 0.39 -17.06 -1.21
CA GLN A 182 -0.99 -17.16 -0.76
C GLN A 182 -1.75 -15.82 -0.74
N ALA A 183 -1.04 -14.70 -0.57
CA ALA A 183 -1.64 -13.36 -0.62
C ALA A 183 -2.03 -12.95 -2.04
N TYR A 184 -1.20 -13.29 -3.01
CA TYR A 184 -1.36 -12.93 -4.43
C TYR A 184 -1.78 -14.11 -5.31
N ASP A 185 -2.42 -15.13 -4.73
CA ASP A 185 -2.98 -16.26 -5.49
C ASP A 185 -4.03 -15.78 -6.49
N ARG A 186 -3.85 -16.11 -7.77
CA ARG A 186 -4.71 -15.63 -8.88
C ARG A 186 -6.20 -15.82 -8.63
N SER A 187 -6.60 -16.89 -7.95
CA SER A 187 -8.02 -17.20 -7.69
C SER A 187 -8.71 -16.12 -6.85
N ARG A 188 -7.93 -15.31 -6.13
CA ARG A 188 -8.40 -14.19 -5.31
C ARG A 188 -8.30 -12.84 -6.02
N TRP A 189 -7.62 -12.80 -7.16
CA TRP A 189 -7.33 -11.60 -7.93
C TRP A 189 -8.01 -11.65 -9.31
N SER A 190 -9.28 -12.09 -9.30
CA SER A 190 -10.13 -12.20 -10.48
C SER A 190 -9.54 -13.08 -11.60
N ASP A 191 -8.82 -14.13 -11.20
CA ASP A 191 -8.14 -15.09 -12.08
C ASP A 191 -7.13 -14.45 -13.05
N ARG A 192 -6.64 -13.24 -12.74
CA ARG A 192 -5.67 -12.52 -13.57
C ARG A 192 -4.25 -13.03 -13.35
N ASP A 193 -3.49 -13.12 -14.44
CA ASP A 193 -2.04 -13.38 -14.39
C ASP A 193 -1.25 -12.15 -13.91
N ASP A 194 -1.67 -10.96 -14.34
CA ASP A 194 -1.11 -9.68 -13.85
C ASP A 194 -1.99 -9.12 -12.74
N ILE A 195 -1.46 -9.19 -11.52
CA ILE A 195 -2.12 -8.77 -10.28
C ILE A 195 -2.23 -7.23 -10.20
N CYS A 196 -1.31 -6.50 -10.86
CA CYS A 196 -1.27 -5.04 -10.87
C CYS A 196 -1.07 -4.49 -12.29
N PRO A 197 -2.07 -4.59 -13.18
CA PRO A 197 -1.94 -4.14 -14.56
C PRO A 197 -1.66 -2.64 -14.67
N VAL A 198 -0.72 -2.29 -15.54
CA VAL A 198 -0.36 -0.89 -15.84
C VAL A 198 -0.71 -0.59 -17.28
N THR A 199 -1.83 0.09 -17.49
CA THR A 199 -2.44 0.31 -18.79
C THR A 199 -2.41 1.79 -19.18
N PRO A 200 -2.33 2.15 -20.47
CA PRO A 200 -2.51 3.55 -20.88
C PRO A 200 -3.85 4.10 -20.37
N LEU A 201 -3.86 5.37 -19.95
CA LEU A 201 -5.09 6.05 -19.49
C LEU A 201 -6.15 6.05 -20.58
N LEU A 202 -5.75 6.49 -21.77
CA LEU A 202 -6.55 6.45 -22.99
C LEU A 202 -5.96 5.36 -23.89
N LEU A 203 -6.63 4.23 -24.01
CA LEU A 203 -6.24 3.18 -24.95
C LEU A 203 -6.39 3.76 -26.37
N GLY A 204 -5.28 4.09 -27.02
CA GLY A 204 -5.28 4.36 -28.46
C GLY A 204 -5.86 3.14 -29.17
N GLY A 205 -6.77 3.34 -30.13
CA GLY A 205 -7.64 2.32 -30.75
C GLY A 205 -6.90 1.12 -31.40
N GLY A 206 -6.26 0.30 -30.60
CA GLY A 206 -5.54 -0.92 -30.95
C GLY A 206 -6.16 -2.08 -30.18
N ALA A 207 -6.93 -2.88 -30.94
CA ALA A 207 -7.67 -4.08 -30.56
C ALA A 207 -9.12 -3.88 -30.06
N ALA A 208 -10.03 -3.94 -31.04
CA ALA A 208 -11.44 -4.38 -30.97
C ALA A 208 -12.53 -3.43 -30.43
N ALA A 209 -12.98 -2.52 -31.29
CA ALA A 209 -14.41 -2.28 -31.54
C ALA A 209 -14.61 -2.01 -33.06
N PRO A 210 -15.36 -2.83 -33.82
CA PRO A 210 -15.49 -2.65 -35.28
C PRO A 210 -16.36 -1.48 -35.76
N SER A 211 -16.76 -0.50 -34.94
CA SER A 211 -17.66 0.56 -35.43
C SER A 211 -17.53 1.96 -34.81
N ALA A 212 -16.52 2.26 -34.00
CA ALA A 212 -16.30 3.62 -33.51
C ALA A 212 -14.90 4.08 -33.91
N THR A 213 -14.83 4.89 -34.97
CA THR A 213 -13.61 5.63 -35.32
C THR A 213 -13.30 6.59 -34.16
N PRO A 214 -12.15 6.49 -33.47
CA PRO A 214 -11.77 7.52 -32.50
C PRO A 214 -11.60 8.83 -33.26
N THR A 215 -12.44 9.81 -32.93
CA THR A 215 -12.67 11.03 -33.73
C THR A 215 -11.61 12.12 -33.52
N SER A 216 -10.65 11.93 -32.62
CA SER A 216 -9.52 12.85 -32.41
C SER A 216 -8.33 12.14 -31.79
N ALA A 217 -7.11 12.62 -32.08
CA ALA A 217 -5.92 12.25 -31.32
C ALA A 217 -6.13 12.52 -29.82
N PRO A 218 -5.54 11.73 -28.90
CA PRO A 218 -5.63 12.01 -27.48
C PRO A 218 -5.07 13.41 -27.16
N PRO A 219 -5.59 14.10 -26.13
CA PRO A 219 -5.07 15.41 -25.76
C PRO A 219 -3.60 15.30 -25.33
N ARG A 220 -2.81 16.33 -25.64
CA ARG A 220 -1.35 16.34 -25.42
C ARG A 220 -0.95 16.03 -23.97
N TRP A 221 -1.74 16.47 -22.98
CA TRP A 221 -1.48 16.18 -21.57
C TRP A 221 -1.53 14.68 -21.23
N ALA A 222 -2.32 13.90 -21.97
CA ALA A 222 -2.52 12.47 -21.75
C ALA A 222 -1.43 11.60 -22.41
N ALA A 223 -0.48 12.21 -23.14
CA ALA A 223 0.66 11.51 -23.71
C ALA A 223 1.51 10.86 -22.60
N ASN A 224 1.87 9.58 -22.78
CA ASN A 224 2.63 8.78 -21.82
C ASN A 224 2.04 8.79 -20.39
N VAL A 225 0.71 8.87 -20.28
CA VAL A 225 -0.03 8.72 -19.02
C VAL A 225 -0.60 7.31 -18.93
N SER A 226 -0.23 6.62 -17.86
CA SER A 226 -0.69 5.26 -17.54
C SER A 226 -1.46 5.25 -16.23
N VAL A 227 -2.27 4.22 -16.04
CA VAL A 227 -2.98 3.91 -14.80
C VAL A 227 -2.47 2.57 -14.28
N MET A 228 -2.03 2.52 -13.03
CA MET A 228 -1.82 1.26 -12.31
C MET A 228 -3.12 0.84 -11.63
N GLU A 229 -3.71 -0.24 -12.10
CA GLU A 229 -5.02 -0.74 -11.66
C GLU A 229 -4.85 -1.56 -10.38
N LEU A 230 -5.20 -0.98 -9.24
CA LEU A 230 -4.98 -1.61 -7.92
C LEU A 230 -6.25 -2.27 -7.35
N PHE A 231 -7.25 -2.57 -8.18
CA PHE A 231 -8.59 -2.94 -7.72
C PHE A 231 -9.04 -4.34 -8.16
N HIS A 232 -8.13 -5.21 -8.58
CA HIS A 232 -8.48 -6.57 -9.05
C HIS A 232 -8.59 -7.62 -7.93
N GLY A 233 -8.27 -7.21 -6.70
CA GLY A 233 -8.31 -8.06 -5.50
C GLY A 233 -9.73 -8.35 -4.98
N PRO A 234 -9.84 -9.11 -3.89
CA PRO A 234 -11.10 -9.64 -3.40
C PRO A 234 -12.08 -8.59 -2.88
N THR A 235 -11.67 -7.33 -2.70
CA THR A 235 -12.54 -6.25 -2.23
C THR A 235 -12.65 -5.08 -3.21
N ALA A 236 -12.07 -5.26 -4.39
CA ALA A 236 -12.06 -4.31 -5.50
C ALA A 236 -11.40 -2.95 -5.16
N ALA A 237 -10.36 -2.95 -4.30
CA ALA A 237 -9.65 -1.74 -3.90
C ALA A 237 -8.17 -2.01 -3.56
N PHE A 238 -7.32 -0.99 -3.68
CA PHE A 238 -5.87 -1.10 -3.50
C PHE A 238 -5.43 -1.63 -2.14
N LYS A 239 -6.30 -1.51 -1.14
CA LYS A 239 -6.02 -1.98 0.22
C LYS A 239 -5.84 -3.50 0.27
N ASP A 240 -6.32 -4.23 -0.73
CA ASP A 240 -6.09 -5.67 -0.90
C ASP A 240 -4.59 -6.01 -0.99
N PHE A 241 -3.76 -5.19 -1.66
CA PHE A 241 -2.33 -5.47 -1.77
C PHE A 241 -1.65 -5.60 -0.41
N ALA A 242 -2.07 -4.78 0.55
CA ALA A 242 -1.57 -4.83 1.91
C ALA A 242 -2.29 -5.88 2.77
N LEU A 243 -3.63 -5.90 2.72
CA LEU A 243 -4.44 -6.64 3.67
C LEU A 243 -4.66 -8.11 3.29
N GLN A 244 -4.23 -8.54 2.10
CA GLN A 244 -4.12 -9.98 1.81
C GLN A 244 -2.83 -10.62 2.31
N LEU A 245 -1.83 -9.80 2.66
CA LEU A 245 -0.53 -10.26 3.14
C LEU A 245 -0.33 -9.99 4.64
N PHE A 246 -0.78 -8.83 5.14
CA PHE A 246 -0.66 -8.45 6.55
C PHE A 246 -1.20 -9.50 7.54
N PRO A 247 -2.41 -10.07 7.37
CA PRO A 247 -2.93 -11.10 8.28
C PRO A 247 -2.07 -12.37 8.32
N ARG A 248 -1.34 -12.67 7.24
CA ARG A 248 -0.42 -13.81 7.17
C ARG A 248 0.85 -13.54 7.97
N TYR A 249 1.42 -12.33 7.84
CA TYR A 249 2.51 -11.88 8.71
C TYR A 249 2.08 -11.91 10.18
N PHE A 250 0.86 -11.44 10.46
CA PHE A 250 0.31 -11.43 11.80
C PHE A 250 0.19 -12.84 12.36
N GLY A 251 -0.38 -13.78 11.59
CA GLY A 251 -0.45 -15.19 11.98
C GLY A 251 0.92 -15.79 12.27
N THR A 252 1.95 -15.45 11.51
CA THR A 252 3.34 -15.84 11.82
C THR A 252 3.86 -15.21 13.11
N ALA A 253 3.62 -13.90 13.31
CA ALA A 253 4.05 -13.17 14.49
C ALA A 253 3.38 -13.66 15.79
N THR A 254 2.17 -14.22 15.69
CA THR A 254 1.40 -14.72 16.83
C THR A 254 1.30 -16.24 16.88
N ALA A 255 2.06 -16.98 16.06
CA ALA A 255 1.93 -18.44 15.97
C ALA A 255 2.22 -19.18 17.30
N GLN A 256 3.05 -18.58 18.16
CA GLN A 256 3.39 -19.11 19.48
C GLN A 256 2.71 -18.35 20.64
N ALA A 257 1.83 -17.40 20.33
CA ALA A 257 1.09 -16.64 21.32
C ALA A 257 0.16 -17.56 22.11
N GLN A 258 0.06 -17.33 23.42
CA GLN A 258 -0.91 -18.03 24.28
C GLN A 258 -2.24 -17.27 24.32
N GLU A 259 -2.29 -16.08 23.73
CA GLU A 259 -3.45 -15.20 23.67
C GLU A 259 -4.22 -15.34 22.35
N ARG A 260 -5.53 -15.11 22.40
CA ARG A 260 -6.34 -14.80 21.22
C ARG A 260 -6.27 -13.31 20.92
N TYR A 261 -6.46 -12.96 19.66
CA TYR A 261 -6.43 -11.55 19.22
C TYR A 261 -7.78 -11.09 18.71
N VAL A 262 -8.19 -9.89 19.13
CA VAL A 262 -9.26 -9.13 18.48
C VAL A 262 -8.62 -8.00 17.68
N ILE A 263 -8.87 -8.04 16.37
CA ILE A 263 -8.39 -7.06 15.41
C ILE A 263 -9.39 -5.91 15.34
N LEU A 264 -8.98 -4.74 15.80
CA LEU A 264 -9.77 -3.51 15.73
C LEU A 264 -9.40 -2.70 14.49
N ALA A 265 -10.42 -2.30 13.73
CA ALA A 265 -10.27 -1.38 12.61
C ALA A 265 -11.34 -0.29 12.62
N ALA A 266 -10.94 0.92 12.25
CA ALA A 266 -11.87 1.99 11.87
C ALA A 266 -11.78 2.18 10.37
N THR A 267 -12.91 2.39 9.69
CA THR A 267 -12.93 2.50 8.23
C THR A 267 -13.89 3.58 7.73
N SER A 268 -13.50 4.26 6.65
CA SER A 268 -14.40 5.04 5.78
C SER A 268 -14.93 4.21 4.60
N GLY A 269 -14.77 2.89 4.67
CA GLY A 269 -15.27 1.93 3.69
C GLY A 269 -14.26 0.81 3.42
N ASP A 270 -13.36 1.01 2.46
CA ASP A 270 -12.51 -0.07 1.92
C ASP A 270 -11.58 -0.75 2.95
N THR A 271 -11.05 -0.02 3.94
CA THR A 271 -10.06 -0.59 4.89
C THR A 271 -10.68 -1.73 5.69
N GLY A 272 -11.89 -1.52 6.20
CA GLY A 272 -12.63 -2.50 6.99
C GLY A 272 -12.92 -3.75 6.18
N VAL A 273 -13.45 -3.60 4.96
CA VAL A 273 -13.75 -4.74 4.08
C VAL A 273 -12.49 -5.55 3.76
N ALA A 274 -11.40 -4.87 3.38
CA ALA A 274 -10.13 -5.53 3.06
C ALA A 274 -9.51 -6.22 4.29
N ALA A 275 -9.64 -5.63 5.49
CA ALA A 275 -9.15 -6.23 6.72
C ALA A 275 -9.96 -7.48 7.08
N ILE A 276 -11.29 -7.39 7.07
CA ILE A 276 -12.19 -8.54 7.29
C ILE A 276 -11.85 -9.65 6.31
N SER A 277 -11.85 -9.35 5.00
CA SER A 277 -11.54 -10.33 3.96
C SER A 277 -10.16 -10.96 4.18
N GLY A 278 -9.14 -10.17 4.49
CA GLY A 278 -7.80 -10.65 4.74
C GLY A 278 -7.71 -11.64 5.91
N PHE A 279 -8.23 -11.28 7.08
CA PHE A 279 -8.16 -12.12 8.28
C PHE A 279 -8.99 -13.40 8.16
N VAL A 280 -10.19 -13.32 7.58
CA VAL A 280 -11.04 -14.49 7.33
C VAL A 280 -10.32 -15.49 6.42
N HIS A 281 -9.77 -15.03 5.29
CA HIS A 281 -9.13 -15.92 4.31
C HIS A 281 -7.71 -16.35 4.67
N ALA A 282 -7.05 -15.66 5.60
CA ALA A 282 -5.78 -16.13 6.15
C ALA A 282 -5.96 -17.34 7.10
N GLY A 283 -7.21 -17.70 7.45
CA GLY A 283 -7.49 -18.72 8.45
C GLY A 283 -7.00 -18.29 9.84
N ALA A 284 -6.91 -16.98 10.09
CA ALA A 284 -6.41 -16.46 11.35
C ALA A 284 -7.40 -16.80 12.47
N HIS A 285 -6.88 -17.26 13.61
CA HIS A 285 -7.67 -17.47 14.84
C HIS A 285 -8.12 -16.16 15.50
N SER A 286 -7.88 -15.02 14.83
CA SER A 286 -8.25 -13.70 15.33
C SER A 286 -9.71 -13.37 15.00
N GLN A 287 -10.36 -12.70 15.93
CA GLN A 287 -11.64 -12.05 15.71
C GLN A 287 -11.42 -10.68 15.07
N VAL A 288 -12.37 -10.17 14.29
CA VAL A 288 -12.27 -8.85 13.63
C VAL A 288 -13.48 -8.01 13.99
N LEU A 289 -13.24 -6.84 14.59
CA LEU A 289 -14.27 -5.86 14.88
C LEU A 289 -13.98 -4.56 14.12
N VAL A 290 -14.93 -4.16 13.28
CA VAL A 290 -14.82 -2.96 12.43
C VAL A 290 -15.84 -1.92 12.86
N LEU A 291 -15.37 -0.68 13.06
CA LEU A 291 -16.21 0.50 13.25
C LEU A 291 -16.26 1.32 11.96
N TYR A 292 -17.45 1.70 11.52
CA TYR A 292 -17.62 2.56 10.35
C TYR A 292 -18.71 3.61 10.59
N PRO A 293 -18.60 4.82 10.02
CA PRO A 293 -19.64 5.84 10.14
C PRO A 293 -20.91 5.38 9.43
N MET A 294 -22.05 5.38 10.12
CA MET A 294 -23.33 4.87 9.63
C MET A 294 -23.73 5.48 8.28
N HIS A 295 -23.41 6.77 8.09
CA HIS A 295 -23.73 7.53 6.87
C HIS A 295 -22.51 7.90 6.04
N GLY A 296 -21.33 7.35 6.35
CA GLY A 296 -20.06 7.71 5.70
C GLY A 296 -19.42 6.59 4.87
N VAL A 297 -20.17 5.53 4.55
CA VAL A 297 -19.72 4.43 3.67
C VAL A 297 -20.74 4.20 2.56
N SER A 298 -20.29 3.74 1.38
CA SER A 298 -21.21 3.45 0.29
C SER A 298 -22.06 2.21 0.59
N PRO A 299 -23.29 2.10 0.02
CA PRO A 299 -24.11 0.89 0.17
C PRO A 299 -23.36 -0.39 -0.24
N VAL A 300 -22.54 -0.33 -1.29
CA VAL A 300 -21.70 -1.45 -1.73
C VAL A 300 -20.71 -1.87 -0.64
N GLN A 301 -20.01 -0.90 -0.03
CA GLN A 301 -19.04 -1.18 1.03
C GLN A 301 -19.74 -1.74 2.28
N GLN A 302 -20.92 -1.22 2.64
CA GLN A 302 -21.73 -1.76 3.73
C GLN A 302 -22.15 -3.21 3.46
N THR A 303 -22.67 -3.50 2.26
CA THR A 303 -23.01 -4.87 1.84
C THR A 303 -21.81 -5.80 1.93
N GLN A 304 -20.62 -5.37 1.49
CA GLN A 304 -19.42 -6.20 1.63
C GLN A 304 -19.12 -6.53 3.10
N MET A 305 -19.18 -5.55 4.01
CA MET A 305 -18.99 -5.82 5.45
C MET A 305 -20.04 -6.79 6.00
N LEU A 306 -21.32 -6.59 5.66
CA LEU A 306 -22.42 -7.45 6.09
C LEU A 306 -22.31 -8.88 5.55
N SER A 307 -21.73 -9.06 4.36
CA SER A 307 -21.52 -10.38 3.76
C SER A 307 -20.52 -11.26 4.55
N TYR A 308 -19.70 -10.64 5.40
CA TYR A 308 -18.75 -11.33 6.28
C TYR A 308 -19.17 -11.35 7.75
N ASP A 309 -20.14 -10.53 8.17
CA ASP A 309 -20.53 -10.39 9.58
C ASP A 309 -21.33 -11.61 10.06
N ASP A 310 -20.64 -12.60 10.62
CA ASP A 310 -21.23 -13.81 11.22
C ASP A 310 -21.54 -13.65 12.72
N GLY A 311 -21.13 -12.54 13.33
CA GLY A 311 -21.27 -12.26 14.77
C GLY A 311 -20.33 -13.04 15.69
N ALA A 312 -19.53 -13.96 15.15
CA ALA A 312 -18.68 -14.90 15.88
C ALA A 312 -17.18 -14.68 15.60
N GLN A 313 -16.77 -14.65 14.33
CA GLN A 313 -15.42 -14.25 13.91
C GLN A 313 -15.37 -12.77 13.52
N VAL A 314 -16.45 -12.23 12.94
CA VAL A 314 -16.50 -10.86 12.42
C VAL A 314 -17.69 -10.12 12.99
N ARG A 315 -17.48 -8.86 13.39
CA ARG A 315 -18.56 -7.90 13.68
C ARG A 315 -18.26 -6.55 13.03
N ALA A 316 -19.23 -6.00 12.31
CA ALA A 316 -19.13 -4.66 11.73
C ALA A 316 -20.20 -3.75 12.31
N TYR A 317 -19.78 -2.73 13.08
CA TYR A 317 -20.68 -1.78 13.73
C TYR A 317 -20.75 -0.46 12.96
N ALA A 318 -21.97 -0.10 12.56
CA ALA A 318 -22.33 1.23 12.12
C ALA A 318 -22.41 2.16 13.35
N VAL A 319 -21.56 3.19 13.37
CA VAL A 319 -21.52 4.19 14.45
C VAL A 319 -22.22 5.45 13.96
N ASP A 320 -23.12 6.01 14.77
CA ASP A 320 -23.82 7.27 14.46
C ASP A 320 -22.91 8.51 14.61
N SER A 321 -21.86 8.57 13.80
CA SER A 321 -20.85 9.62 13.79
C SER A 321 -20.04 9.64 12.48
N ASN A 322 -18.91 10.33 12.47
CA ASN A 322 -17.98 10.40 11.33
C ASN A 322 -16.77 9.44 11.49
N PHE A 323 -15.95 9.34 10.44
CA PHE A 323 -14.76 8.47 10.43
C PHE A 323 -13.74 8.85 11.52
N ASP A 324 -13.56 10.16 11.78
CA ASP A 324 -12.61 10.64 12.79
C ASP A 324 -13.00 10.18 14.20
N PHE A 325 -14.30 10.17 14.52
CA PHE A 325 -14.80 9.56 15.75
C PHE A 325 -14.42 8.08 15.83
N CYS A 326 -14.74 7.28 14.81
CA CYS A 326 -14.39 5.85 14.78
C CYS A 326 -12.89 5.63 14.98
N GLN A 327 -12.05 6.41 14.30
CA GLN A 327 -10.59 6.31 14.40
C GLN A 327 -10.08 6.70 15.79
N ARG A 328 -10.61 7.78 16.39
CA ARG A 328 -10.27 8.22 17.75
C ARG A 328 -10.69 7.16 18.77
N THR A 329 -11.89 6.62 18.66
CA THR A 329 -12.39 5.54 19.53
C THR A 329 -11.47 4.33 19.49
N VAL A 330 -11.03 3.87 18.31
CA VAL A 330 -10.07 2.76 18.23
C VAL A 330 -8.77 3.08 18.99
N LYS A 331 -8.21 4.29 18.83
CA LYS A 331 -7.00 4.71 19.56
C LYS A 331 -7.21 4.76 21.08
N GLU A 332 -8.35 5.25 21.53
CA GLU A 332 -8.71 5.31 22.95
C GLU A 332 -8.83 3.92 23.56
N LEU A 333 -9.49 2.97 22.87
CA LEU A 333 -9.59 1.58 23.30
C LEU A 333 -8.21 0.90 23.39
N PHE A 334 -7.30 1.17 22.45
CA PHE A 334 -5.91 0.65 22.52
C PHE A 334 -5.13 1.18 23.72
N SER A 335 -5.42 2.41 24.14
CA SER A 335 -4.72 3.09 25.24
C SER A 335 -5.36 2.84 26.61
N ASN A 336 -6.52 2.17 26.65
CA ASN A 336 -7.27 1.92 27.88
C ASN A 336 -6.67 0.76 28.68
N ALA A 337 -6.08 1.09 29.84
CA ALA A 337 -5.45 0.13 30.73
C ALA A 337 -6.45 -0.86 31.35
N ASP A 338 -7.60 -0.37 31.80
CA ASP A 338 -8.62 -1.20 32.45
C ASP A 338 -9.23 -2.21 31.47
N LEU A 339 -9.46 -1.78 30.22
CA LEU A 339 -9.91 -2.66 29.14
C LEU A 339 -8.88 -3.74 28.86
N ARG A 340 -7.60 -3.38 28.74
CA ARG A 340 -6.52 -4.34 28.49
C ARG A 340 -6.45 -5.38 29.61
N ASP A 341 -6.56 -4.96 30.86
CA ASP A 341 -6.51 -5.86 32.01
C ASP A 341 -7.75 -6.77 32.06
N THR A 342 -8.92 -6.24 31.68
CA THR A 342 -10.17 -7.00 31.52
C THR A 342 -10.04 -8.09 30.44
N LEU A 343 -9.49 -7.74 29.27
CA LEU A 343 -9.30 -8.69 28.17
C LEU A 343 -8.23 -9.76 28.50
N ALA A 344 -7.18 -9.38 29.22
CA ALA A 344 -6.15 -10.32 29.68
C ALA A 344 -6.70 -11.34 30.70
N ALA A 345 -7.77 -10.99 31.43
CA ALA A 345 -8.42 -11.88 32.39
C ALA A 345 -9.41 -12.89 31.76
N VAL A 346 -9.73 -12.76 30.46
CA VAL A 346 -10.66 -13.67 29.76
C VAL A 346 -10.15 -15.12 29.81
N GLN A 347 -11.07 -16.05 30.12
CA GLN A 347 -10.80 -17.49 30.20
C GLN A 347 -11.57 -18.25 29.12
N PRO A 348 -11.06 -19.41 28.63
CA PRO A 348 -9.83 -20.08 29.04
C PRO A 348 -8.55 -19.49 28.43
N THR A 349 -8.69 -18.54 27.49
CA THR A 349 -7.57 -17.96 26.75
C THR A 349 -7.62 -16.44 26.84
N PRO A 350 -6.54 -15.79 27.35
CA PRO A 350 -6.45 -14.33 27.40
C PRO A 350 -6.68 -13.71 26.02
N VAL A 351 -7.25 -12.50 26.00
CA VAL A 351 -7.49 -11.75 24.77
C VAL A 351 -6.61 -10.51 24.73
N ARG A 352 -6.05 -10.23 23.56
CA ARG A 352 -5.28 -9.00 23.29
C ARG A 352 -5.82 -8.27 22.07
N LEU A 353 -5.78 -6.94 22.11
CA LEU A 353 -6.13 -6.11 20.96
C LEU A 353 -4.93 -5.97 20.01
N SER A 354 -5.20 -5.99 18.70
CA SER A 354 -4.24 -5.56 17.68
C SER A 354 -4.96 -4.78 16.57
N SER A 355 -4.25 -3.89 15.86
CA SER A 355 -4.86 -3.01 14.86
C SER A 355 -4.52 -3.44 13.44
N ALA A 356 -5.53 -3.45 12.58
CA ALA A 356 -5.33 -3.58 11.13
C ALA A 356 -5.27 -2.22 10.41
N ASN A 357 -5.06 -1.10 11.10
CA ASN A 357 -5.02 0.24 10.49
C ASN A 357 -3.67 0.53 9.79
N SER A 358 -3.64 1.56 8.93
CA SER A 358 -2.49 1.88 8.04
C SER A 358 -1.25 2.39 8.77
N ILE A 359 -1.28 2.39 10.09
CA ILE A 359 -0.17 2.68 10.99
C ILE A 359 0.78 1.49 11.09
N ASN A 360 0.37 0.27 10.74
CA ASN A 360 1.23 -0.91 10.82
C ASN A 360 2.24 -0.96 9.64
N TRP A 361 3.52 -1.19 9.92
CA TRP A 361 4.56 -1.31 8.89
C TRP A 361 4.30 -2.46 7.91
N GLY A 362 3.77 -3.58 8.39
CA GLY A 362 3.41 -4.74 7.56
C GLY A 362 2.28 -4.44 6.55
N ARG A 363 1.53 -3.34 6.73
CA ARG A 363 0.59 -2.83 5.72
C ARG A 363 1.23 -1.86 4.72
N LEU A 364 2.33 -1.19 5.09
CA LEU A 364 3.00 -0.21 4.25
C LEU A 364 3.87 -0.90 3.18
N ILE A 365 4.63 -1.93 3.56
CA ILE A 365 5.63 -2.52 2.66
C ILE A 365 5.07 -3.27 1.43
N PRO A 366 3.91 -3.96 1.49
CA PRO A 366 3.37 -4.61 0.28
C PRO A 366 2.98 -3.60 -0.79
N GLN A 367 2.73 -2.36 -0.40
CA GLN A 367 2.42 -1.27 -1.32
C GLN A 367 3.64 -0.74 -2.07
N VAL A 368 4.86 -0.96 -1.57
CA VAL A 368 6.10 -0.57 -2.26
C VAL A 368 6.25 -1.35 -3.58
N VAL A 369 5.83 -2.61 -3.59
CA VAL A 369 5.98 -3.54 -4.71
C VAL A 369 5.34 -3.02 -6.00
N TYR A 370 4.12 -2.49 -5.94
CA TYR A 370 3.44 -2.05 -7.16
C TYR A 370 4.07 -0.80 -7.81
N TYR A 371 4.90 -0.03 -7.09
CA TYR A 371 5.68 1.05 -7.69
C TYR A 371 6.83 0.51 -8.57
N TYR A 372 7.53 -0.52 -8.08
CA TYR A 372 8.52 -1.25 -8.89
C TYR A 372 7.85 -1.90 -10.10
N TRP A 373 6.68 -2.50 -9.90
CA TRP A 373 5.88 -3.10 -10.98
C TRP A 373 5.41 -2.07 -12.01
N ALA A 374 5.01 -0.87 -11.57
CA ALA A 374 4.65 0.24 -12.45
C ALA A 374 5.84 0.74 -13.28
N TYR A 375 7.00 0.96 -12.65
CA TYR A 375 8.21 1.36 -13.34
C TYR A 375 8.67 0.32 -14.38
N ARG A 376 8.58 -0.97 -14.03
CA ARG A 376 8.85 -2.10 -14.94
C ARG A 376 8.09 -2.00 -16.26
N ARG A 377 6.81 -1.60 -16.25
CA ARG A 377 6.01 -1.44 -17.48
C ARG A 377 6.68 -0.50 -18.48
N HIS A 378 7.18 0.64 -18.00
CA HIS A 378 7.86 1.65 -18.81
C HIS A 378 9.26 1.20 -19.25
N VAL A 379 9.99 0.42 -18.44
CA VAL A 379 11.26 -0.21 -18.87
C VAL A 379 11.07 -1.22 -20.01
N GLN A 380 9.93 -1.91 -20.03
CA GLN A 380 9.59 -2.89 -21.06
C GLN A 380 8.99 -2.27 -22.31
N HIS A 381 8.33 -1.11 -22.16
CA HIS A 381 7.66 -0.38 -23.23
C HIS A 381 8.05 1.10 -23.12
N PRO A 382 9.34 1.42 -23.35
CA PRO A 382 9.85 2.76 -23.13
C PRO A 382 9.21 3.73 -24.14
N PRO A 383 8.77 4.92 -23.69
CA PRO A 383 8.51 6.01 -24.61
C PRO A 383 9.76 6.33 -25.46
N ALA A 384 9.56 7.00 -26.59
CA ALA A 384 10.66 7.42 -27.45
C ALA A 384 11.68 8.27 -26.67
N GLY A 385 12.97 7.89 -26.73
CA GLY A 385 14.06 8.60 -26.04
C GLY A 385 14.25 8.25 -24.56
N TRP A 386 13.30 7.54 -23.94
CA TRP A 386 13.40 7.13 -22.53
C TRP A 386 14.22 5.84 -22.38
N VAL A 387 15.19 5.82 -21.47
CA VAL A 387 16.05 4.68 -21.19
C VAL A 387 15.94 4.20 -19.74
N PHE A 388 16.41 2.98 -19.46
CA PHE A 388 16.44 2.48 -18.08
C PHE A 388 17.26 3.42 -17.19
N GLY A 389 16.68 3.83 -16.06
CA GLY A 389 17.27 4.79 -15.12
C GLY A 389 16.60 6.16 -15.20
N ASP A 390 15.94 6.47 -16.32
CA ASP A 390 15.15 7.69 -16.43
C ASP A 390 13.94 7.64 -15.49
N PRO A 391 13.54 8.77 -14.88
CA PRO A 391 12.51 8.74 -13.88
C PRO A 391 11.09 8.63 -14.47
N ILE A 392 10.15 8.28 -13.61
CA ILE A 392 8.70 8.47 -13.81
C ILE A 392 8.15 9.51 -12.82
N ASP A 393 6.98 10.06 -13.10
CA ASP A 393 6.16 10.79 -12.14
C ASP A 393 4.99 9.93 -11.67
N VAL A 394 4.53 10.13 -10.43
CA VAL A 394 3.43 9.34 -9.88
C VAL A 394 2.38 10.23 -9.20
N VAL A 395 1.12 10.05 -9.59
CA VAL A 395 -0.04 10.74 -9.01
C VAL A 395 -0.85 9.77 -8.16
N VAL A 396 -1.16 10.15 -6.93
CA VAL A 396 -1.90 9.30 -5.98
C VAL A 396 -3.07 10.08 -5.39
N PRO A 397 -4.31 9.57 -5.44
CA PRO A 397 -5.41 10.12 -4.65
C PRO A 397 -5.15 9.83 -3.17
N CYS A 398 -4.93 10.88 -2.39
CA CYS A 398 -4.33 10.76 -1.05
C CYS A 398 -5.34 10.96 0.07
N GLY A 399 -5.52 9.92 0.88
CA GLY A 399 -6.16 10.00 2.20
C GLY A 399 -5.09 9.96 3.30
N ASN A 400 -4.94 8.81 3.95
CA ASN A 400 -4.02 8.59 5.09
C ASN A 400 -2.51 8.62 4.76
N PHE A 401 -2.10 9.11 3.58
CA PHE A 401 -0.72 9.23 3.08
C PHE A 401 0.09 7.92 2.93
N GLY A 402 -0.46 6.75 3.30
CA GLY A 402 0.28 5.49 3.25
C GLY A 402 0.69 5.03 1.85
N ASN A 403 -0.20 5.17 0.85
CA ASN A 403 0.08 4.75 -0.52
C ASN A 403 1.26 5.55 -1.12
N ILE A 404 1.17 6.88 -1.12
CA ILE A 404 2.22 7.74 -1.67
C ILE A 404 3.53 7.66 -0.85
N LEU A 405 3.43 7.43 0.47
CA LEU A 405 4.60 7.16 1.30
C LEU A 405 5.31 5.87 0.88
N SER A 406 4.60 4.79 0.53
CA SER A 406 5.22 3.57 -0.01
C SER A 406 5.95 3.83 -1.33
N GLY A 407 5.44 4.73 -2.17
CA GLY A 407 6.15 5.22 -3.35
C GLY A 407 7.44 5.97 -2.98
N TYR A 408 7.36 6.84 -1.98
CA TYR A 408 8.53 7.55 -1.47
C TYR A 408 9.58 6.62 -0.83
N VAL A 409 9.14 5.56 -0.14
CA VAL A 409 10.02 4.47 0.31
C VAL A 409 10.68 3.80 -0.89
N ALA A 410 9.95 3.46 -1.96
CA ALA A 410 10.53 2.91 -3.19
C ALA A 410 11.60 3.84 -3.79
N LYS A 411 11.35 5.17 -3.83
CA LYS A 411 12.34 6.16 -4.27
C LYS A 411 13.58 6.16 -3.38
N ARG A 412 13.42 6.10 -2.04
CA ARG A 412 14.54 5.99 -1.09
C ARG A 412 15.30 4.67 -1.22
N MET A 413 14.65 3.62 -1.72
CA MET A 413 15.27 2.35 -2.08
C MET A 413 15.95 2.36 -3.46
N GLY A 414 15.96 3.47 -4.19
CA GLY A 414 16.63 3.62 -5.48
C GLY A 414 15.72 3.59 -6.71
N LEU A 415 14.40 3.47 -6.56
CA LEU A 415 13.48 3.52 -7.70
C LEU A 415 13.50 4.91 -8.36
N PRO A 416 13.73 5.04 -9.69
CA PRO A 416 13.75 6.32 -10.38
C PRO A 416 12.37 6.98 -10.46
N VAL A 417 12.05 7.79 -9.45
CA VAL A 417 10.84 8.63 -9.43
C VAL A 417 11.24 10.09 -9.31
N ARG A 418 10.78 10.95 -10.22
CA ARG A 418 11.07 12.39 -10.20
C ARG A 418 10.13 13.11 -9.25
N ARG A 419 8.82 13.15 -9.57
CA ARG A 419 7.79 13.80 -8.74
C ARG A 419 6.74 12.83 -8.19
N PHE A 420 6.34 13.09 -6.95
CA PHE A 420 5.10 12.57 -6.36
C PHE A 420 4.06 13.68 -6.33
N ILE A 421 2.86 13.40 -6.85
CA ILE A 421 1.77 14.35 -6.94
C ILE A 421 0.63 13.88 -6.04
N VAL A 422 0.37 14.67 -4.99
CA VAL A 422 -0.73 14.45 -4.05
C VAL A 422 -2.01 14.99 -4.68
N ALA A 423 -2.99 14.12 -4.94
CA ALA A 423 -4.32 14.51 -5.39
C ALA A 423 -5.30 14.46 -4.22
N SER A 424 -5.79 15.63 -3.81
CA SER A 424 -6.84 15.79 -2.79
C SER A 424 -8.19 16.06 -3.45
N ASN A 425 -9.28 15.66 -2.79
CA ASN A 425 -10.60 16.21 -3.08
C ASN A 425 -10.76 17.55 -2.33
N GLN A 426 -11.99 17.93 -1.96
CA GLN A 426 -12.24 19.15 -1.19
C GLN A 426 -11.64 19.13 0.22
N ASN A 427 -11.34 17.95 0.78
CA ASN A 427 -10.60 17.79 2.02
C ASN A 427 -9.09 17.98 1.75
N ASP A 428 -8.68 19.24 1.63
CA ASP A 428 -7.42 19.65 1.01
C ASP A 428 -6.27 19.96 1.99
N VAL A 429 -6.29 19.38 3.20
CA VAL A 429 -5.23 19.58 4.21
C VAL A 429 -3.84 19.17 3.69
N LEU A 430 -3.77 18.10 2.89
CA LEU A 430 -2.51 17.65 2.30
C LEU A 430 -2.06 18.55 1.15
N TYR A 431 -3.00 19.13 0.39
CA TYR A 431 -2.69 20.10 -0.65
C TYR A 431 -2.00 21.34 -0.04
N ASP A 432 -2.57 21.89 1.03
CA ASP A 432 -1.99 23.04 1.72
C ASP A 432 -0.65 22.70 2.38
N PHE A 433 -0.55 21.53 3.02
CA PHE A 433 0.70 21.07 3.62
C PHE A 433 1.84 21.00 2.61
N ILE A 434 1.65 20.34 1.47
CA ILE A 434 2.70 20.22 0.45
C ILE A 434 3.08 21.59 -0.13
N ARG A 435 2.10 22.50 -0.31
CA ARG A 435 2.35 23.83 -0.92
C ARG A 435 2.98 24.85 0.02
N THR A 436 2.69 24.77 1.31
CA THR A 436 3.09 25.82 2.27
C THR A 436 4.12 25.34 3.29
N GLY A 437 4.20 24.03 3.53
CA GLY A 437 4.93 23.45 4.67
C GLY A 437 4.15 23.52 5.99
N THR A 438 2.90 24.00 5.99
CA THR A 438 2.05 24.10 7.18
C THR A 438 0.92 23.08 7.12
N TYR A 439 0.82 22.23 8.14
CA TYR A 439 -0.29 21.30 8.31
C TYR A 439 -1.25 21.87 9.35
N ASP A 440 -2.43 22.35 8.95
CA ASP A 440 -3.38 23.04 9.83
C ASP A 440 -4.78 22.42 9.77
N VAL A 441 -5.31 21.98 10.90
CA VAL A 441 -6.66 21.39 11.03
C VAL A 441 -7.64 22.26 11.84
N ARG A 442 -7.21 23.42 12.37
CA ARG A 442 -7.98 24.19 13.36
C ARG A 442 -9.32 24.72 12.86
N HIS A 443 -9.41 25.00 11.55
CA HIS A 443 -10.57 25.63 10.92
C HIS A 443 -11.16 24.77 9.80
N ARG A 444 -10.96 23.46 9.88
CA ARG A 444 -11.45 22.50 8.88
C ARG A 444 -12.59 21.68 9.44
N THR A 445 -13.62 21.51 8.62
CA THR A 445 -14.69 20.55 8.85
C THR A 445 -14.57 19.49 7.76
N LEU A 446 -14.71 18.22 8.15
CA LEU A 446 -14.70 17.11 7.21
C LEU A 446 -15.88 17.26 6.24
N ALA A 447 -15.59 17.44 4.95
CA ALA A 447 -16.60 17.43 3.91
C ALA A 447 -16.85 16.00 3.45
N VAL A 448 -18.12 15.60 3.34
CA VAL A 448 -18.51 14.31 2.76
C VAL A 448 -18.52 14.46 1.24
N THR A 449 -17.77 13.63 0.53
CA THR A 449 -17.62 13.69 -0.92
C THR A 449 -17.98 12.37 -1.61
N SER A 450 -17.99 12.37 -2.94
CA SER A 450 -18.09 11.16 -3.77
C SER A 450 -16.86 10.25 -3.68
N SER A 451 -15.76 10.72 -3.08
CA SER A 451 -14.51 9.98 -2.87
C SER A 451 -14.21 9.76 -1.36
N PRO A 452 -15.10 9.06 -0.63
CA PRO A 452 -15.09 9.01 0.84
C PRO A 452 -13.84 8.36 1.45
N SER A 453 -13.09 7.53 0.69
CA SER A 453 -11.86 6.92 1.18
C SER A 453 -10.70 7.91 1.32
N ILE A 454 -10.83 9.13 0.79
CA ILE A 454 -9.85 10.21 0.94
C ILE A 454 -10.42 11.45 1.67
N ASP A 455 -11.63 11.37 2.22
CA ASP A 455 -12.18 12.37 3.14
C ASP A 455 -11.46 12.27 4.49
N ILE A 456 -10.44 13.11 4.70
CA ILE A 456 -9.63 13.10 5.93
C ILE A 456 -9.27 14.52 6.40
N LEU A 457 -9.12 14.67 7.72
CA LEU A 457 -8.51 15.86 8.34
C LEU A 457 -7.09 15.60 8.86
N LYS A 458 -6.83 14.37 9.33
CA LYS A 458 -5.51 13.95 9.85
C LYS A 458 -5.02 12.71 9.09
N ALA A 459 -3.91 12.86 8.38
CA ALA A 459 -3.29 11.79 7.61
C ALA A 459 -2.23 11.05 8.44
N SER A 460 -2.55 9.83 8.88
CA SER A 460 -1.72 9.08 9.84
C SER A 460 -0.27 8.87 9.41
N ASN A 461 0.03 8.65 8.12
CA ASN A 461 1.40 8.37 7.67
C ASN A 461 2.24 9.63 7.36
N VAL A 462 1.72 10.84 7.58
CA VAL A 462 2.54 12.06 7.52
C VAL A 462 3.66 11.99 8.55
N GLU A 463 3.43 11.41 9.72
CA GLU A 463 4.46 11.24 10.76
C GLU A 463 5.69 10.47 10.26
N ARG A 464 5.50 9.37 9.52
CA ARG A 464 6.61 8.64 8.88
C ARG A 464 7.30 9.46 7.79
N PHE A 465 6.52 10.24 7.05
CA PHE A 465 7.09 11.14 6.05
C PHE A 465 7.98 12.20 6.71
N LEU A 466 7.55 12.80 7.82
CA LEU A 466 8.35 13.73 8.61
C LEU A 466 9.66 13.09 9.11
N TYR A 467 9.60 11.85 9.60
CA TYR A 467 10.79 11.10 10.00
C TYR A 467 11.77 10.90 8.84
N LEU A 468 11.29 10.49 7.67
CA LEU A 468 12.15 10.29 6.49
C LEU A 468 12.72 11.61 5.96
N LEU A 469 11.93 12.69 6.01
CA LEU A 469 12.30 14.01 5.48
C LEU A 469 13.25 14.77 6.42
N SER A 470 13.27 14.43 7.70
CA SER A 470 14.20 14.95 8.70
C SER A 470 15.42 14.05 8.94
N ASP A 471 15.62 13.04 8.10
CA ASP A 471 16.68 12.03 8.22
C ASP A 471 16.75 11.37 9.61
N GLY A 472 15.58 11.10 10.18
CA GLY A 472 15.44 10.36 11.43
C GLY A 472 15.46 11.19 12.71
N ASP A 473 15.26 12.52 12.64
CA ASP A 473 15.15 13.39 13.81
C ASP A 473 13.84 13.13 14.58
N THR A 474 13.89 12.16 15.50
CA THR A 474 12.75 11.75 16.31
C THR A 474 12.27 12.84 17.27
N ALA A 475 13.16 13.72 17.74
CA ALA A 475 12.80 14.83 18.62
C ALA A 475 11.99 15.90 17.88
N LEU A 476 12.39 16.22 16.65
CA LEU A 476 11.63 17.10 15.76
C LEU A 476 10.25 16.52 15.46
N VAL A 477 10.18 15.24 15.08
CA VAL A 477 8.91 14.57 14.76
C VAL A 477 7.98 14.56 15.98
N ALA A 478 8.48 14.19 17.16
CA ALA A 478 7.71 14.21 18.40
C ALA A 478 7.13 15.60 18.70
N ARG A 479 7.93 16.66 18.49
CA ARG A 479 7.48 18.05 18.67
C ARG A 479 6.38 18.43 17.67
N LEU A 480 6.58 18.19 16.37
CA LEU A 480 5.59 18.55 15.34
C LEU A 480 4.27 17.79 15.51
N MET A 481 4.33 16.50 15.87
CA MET A 481 3.14 15.72 16.15
C MET A 481 2.44 16.17 17.45
N GLY A 482 3.21 16.55 18.47
CA GLY A 482 2.67 17.15 19.70
C GLY A 482 1.96 18.49 19.43
N GLU A 483 2.53 19.35 18.58
CA GLU A 483 1.90 20.60 18.11
C GLU A 483 0.58 20.31 17.36
N LEU A 484 0.55 19.30 16.49
CA LEU A 484 -0.68 18.90 15.79
C LEU A 484 -1.77 18.40 16.73
N ASP A 485 -1.39 17.65 17.77
CA ASP A 485 -2.36 17.06 18.69
C ASP A 485 -2.90 18.08 19.70
N THR A 486 -2.08 19.06 20.11
CA THR A 486 -2.46 20.05 21.14
C THR A 486 -2.99 21.37 20.56
N VAL A 487 -2.37 21.88 19.49
CA VAL A 487 -2.72 23.16 18.86
C VAL A 487 -3.53 22.96 17.57
N GLY A 488 -3.42 21.80 16.93
CA GLY A 488 -4.08 21.52 15.66
C GLY A 488 -3.30 22.06 14.44
N VAL A 489 -2.05 22.49 14.62
CA VAL A 489 -1.23 22.99 13.52
C VAL A 489 0.26 22.80 13.81
N PHE A 490 1.05 22.53 12.76
CA PHE A 490 2.51 22.68 12.80
C PHE A 490 3.01 23.28 11.48
N THR A 491 4.23 23.83 11.47
CA THR A 491 4.91 24.30 10.26
C THR A 491 6.32 23.72 10.19
N LEU A 492 6.69 23.23 9.00
CA LEU A 492 8.02 22.68 8.76
C LEU A 492 9.10 23.78 8.80
N PRO A 493 10.32 23.44 9.25
CA PRO A 493 11.49 24.25 8.97
C PRO A 493 11.65 24.47 7.46
N GLU A 494 12.15 25.63 7.04
CA GLU A 494 12.29 26.02 5.63
C GLU A 494 13.05 24.99 4.80
N ALA A 495 14.21 24.52 5.27
CA ALA A 495 15.00 23.51 4.57
C ALA A 495 14.21 22.20 4.34
N MET A 496 13.37 21.81 5.31
CA MET A 496 12.54 20.61 5.23
C MET A 496 11.37 20.81 4.26
N ARG A 497 10.76 22.00 4.25
CA ARG A 497 9.76 22.39 3.24
C ARG A 497 10.35 22.35 1.83
N ASP A 498 11.53 22.91 1.63
CA ASP A 498 12.17 22.97 0.31
C ASP A 498 12.56 21.56 -0.17
N ALA A 499 13.08 20.71 0.72
CA ALA A 499 13.35 19.30 0.42
C ALA A 499 12.08 18.52 0.04
N MET A 500 10.97 18.77 0.74
CA MET A 500 9.66 18.22 0.37
C MET A 500 9.24 18.68 -1.02
N GLN A 501 9.28 19.99 -1.29
CA GLN A 501 8.82 20.59 -2.55
C GLN A 501 9.71 20.30 -3.75
N ALA A 502 10.96 19.85 -3.53
CA ALA A 502 11.81 19.33 -4.59
C ALA A 502 11.26 18.01 -5.18
N THR A 503 10.55 17.22 -4.38
CA THR A 503 10.06 15.89 -4.79
C THR A 503 8.54 15.81 -4.87
N PHE A 504 7.81 16.59 -4.07
CA PHE A 504 6.36 16.57 -3.98
C PHE A 504 5.73 17.83 -4.57
N THR A 505 4.55 17.65 -5.16
CA THR A 505 3.61 18.73 -5.47
C THR A 505 2.19 18.24 -5.18
N ALA A 506 1.20 19.12 -5.23
CA ALA A 506 -0.18 18.75 -4.93
C ALA A 506 -1.18 19.53 -5.79
N GLY A 507 -2.30 18.87 -6.08
CA GLY A 507 -3.50 19.46 -6.66
C GLY A 507 -4.74 19.08 -5.86
N ARG A 508 -5.83 19.80 -6.11
CA ARG A 508 -7.13 19.55 -5.50
C ARG A 508 -8.22 19.50 -6.58
N CYS A 509 -9.22 18.66 -6.36
CA CYS A 509 -10.33 18.44 -7.28
C CYS A 509 -11.65 18.75 -6.58
N SER A 510 -12.53 19.51 -7.23
CA SER A 510 -13.91 19.72 -6.76
C SER A 510 -14.82 18.55 -7.14
N GLU A 511 -16.06 18.52 -6.62
CA GLU A 511 -17.02 17.45 -7.01
C GLU A 511 -17.43 17.58 -8.49
N ASP A 512 -17.56 18.81 -8.98
CA ASP A 512 -17.91 19.08 -10.37
C ASP A 512 -16.76 18.68 -11.32
N ASP A 513 -15.51 19.01 -10.94
CA ASP A 513 -14.32 18.59 -11.69
C ASP A 513 -14.17 17.06 -11.70
N CYS A 514 -14.47 16.40 -10.57
CA CYS A 514 -14.46 14.95 -10.47
C CYS A 514 -15.47 14.33 -11.42
N ALA A 515 -16.71 14.82 -11.43
CA ALA A 515 -17.77 14.34 -12.32
C ALA A 515 -17.43 14.54 -13.80
N ALA A 516 -16.95 15.74 -14.15
CA ALA A 516 -16.51 16.06 -15.50
C ALA A 516 -15.32 15.18 -15.95
N THR A 517 -14.43 14.82 -15.03
CA THR A 517 -13.30 13.92 -15.33
C THR A 517 -13.77 12.49 -15.62
N ILE A 518 -14.76 11.97 -14.87
CA ILE A 518 -15.35 10.65 -15.14
C ILE A 518 -15.99 10.62 -16.53
N GLU A 519 -16.84 11.62 -16.86
CA GLU A 519 -17.49 11.72 -18.16
C GLU A 519 -16.46 11.82 -19.29
N SER A 520 -15.50 12.74 -19.16
CA SER A 520 -14.56 13.05 -20.23
C SER A 520 -13.63 11.87 -20.51
N VAL A 521 -13.16 11.14 -19.51
CA VAL A 521 -12.33 9.95 -19.70
C VAL A 521 -13.12 8.82 -20.33
N LEU A 522 -14.38 8.61 -19.92
CA LEU A 522 -15.24 7.60 -20.56
C LEU A 522 -15.42 7.91 -22.05
N ARG A 523 -15.72 9.17 -22.38
CA ARG A 523 -15.89 9.63 -23.75
C ARG A 523 -14.60 9.54 -24.57
N LEU A 524 -13.49 10.07 -24.06
CA LEU A 524 -12.19 10.10 -24.75
C LEU A 524 -11.60 8.70 -24.96
N SER A 525 -11.92 7.75 -24.07
CA SER A 525 -11.50 6.35 -24.19
C SER A 525 -12.43 5.51 -25.09
N GLY A 526 -13.47 6.11 -25.69
CA GLY A 526 -14.45 5.37 -26.51
C GLY A 526 -15.25 4.34 -25.71
N GLY A 527 -15.47 4.59 -24.42
CA GLY A 527 -16.18 3.68 -23.51
C GLY A 527 -15.31 2.63 -22.83
N SER A 528 -14.02 2.53 -23.17
CA SER A 528 -13.14 1.48 -22.66
C SER A 528 -12.63 1.72 -21.23
N ARG A 529 -12.65 2.98 -20.75
CA ARG A 529 -12.23 3.34 -19.39
C ARG A 529 -13.34 4.05 -18.62
N LEU A 530 -13.84 3.41 -17.57
CA LEU A 530 -14.71 4.05 -16.58
C LEU A 530 -13.96 4.19 -15.25
N LEU A 531 -13.88 5.41 -14.75
CA LEU A 531 -13.17 5.73 -13.51
C LEU A 531 -14.10 5.67 -12.31
N ASP A 532 -13.56 5.25 -11.17
CA ASP A 532 -14.15 5.56 -9.88
C ASP A 532 -13.80 7.02 -9.47
N PRO A 533 -14.55 7.65 -8.54
CA PRO A 533 -14.31 9.04 -8.12
C PRO A 533 -12.88 9.30 -7.59
N HIS A 534 -12.26 8.37 -6.88
CA HIS A 534 -10.91 8.55 -6.35
C HIS A 534 -9.89 8.60 -7.49
N THR A 535 -10.00 7.69 -8.46
CA THR A 535 -9.14 7.72 -9.65
C THR A 535 -9.40 8.98 -10.48
N ALA A 536 -10.66 9.45 -10.58
CA ALA A 536 -10.99 10.68 -11.28
C ALA A 536 -10.35 11.92 -10.64
N VAL A 537 -10.35 12.03 -9.30
CA VAL A 537 -9.59 13.06 -8.57
C VAL A 537 -8.10 13.05 -8.96
N ALA A 538 -7.50 11.87 -9.03
CA ALA A 538 -6.10 11.74 -9.44
C ALA A 538 -5.86 12.09 -10.91
N VAL A 539 -6.76 11.70 -11.82
CA VAL A 539 -6.67 12.04 -13.25
C VAL A 539 -6.81 13.54 -13.48
N PHE A 540 -7.74 14.20 -12.79
CA PHE A 540 -7.90 15.65 -12.86
C PHE A 540 -6.61 16.38 -12.45
N VAL A 541 -6.05 16.01 -11.29
CA VAL A 541 -4.80 16.60 -10.79
C VAL A 541 -3.62 16.26 -11.71
N ALA A 542 -3.60 15.06 -12.29
CA ALA A 542 -2.59 14.67 -13.29
C ALA A 542 -2.67 15.56 -14.54
N GLN A 543 -3.87 15.84 -15.04
CA GLN A 543 -4.10 16.74 -16.16
C GLN A 543 -3.58 18.15 -15.84
N GLN A 544 -3.98 18.74 -14.71
CA GLN A 544 -3.51 20.07 -14.30
C GLN A 544 -1.99 20.14 -14.21
N TYR A 545 -1.36 19.15 -13.57
CA TYR A 545 0.09 19.07 -13.45
C TYR A 545 0.78 18.95 -14.81
N ARG A 546 0.26 18.09 -15.71
CA ARG A 546 0.80 17.92 -17.06
C ARG A 546 0.68 19.19 -17.89
N GLU A 547 -0.46 19.85 -17.87
CA GLU A 547 -0.68 21.11 -18.59
C GLU A 547 0.28 22.19 -18.09
N GLU A 548 0.52 22.27 -16.78
CA GLU A 548 1.48 23.22 -16.20
C GLU A 548 2.93 22.91 -16.62
N GLU A 549 3.35 21.64 -16.58
CA GLU A 549 4.69 21.22 -17.02
C GLU A 549 4.90 21.46 -18.53
N LEU A 550 3.88 21.20 -19.35
CA LEU A 550 3.90 21.48 -20.78
C LEU A 550 4.00 22.98 -21.05
N LEU A 551 3.26 23.81 -20.32
CA LEU A 551 3.35 25.27 -20.42
C LEU A 551 4.74 25.79 -20.03
N ARG A 552 5.29 25.32 -18.90
CA ARG A 552 6.66 25.69 -18.47
C ARG A 552 7.69 25.34 -19.54
N ARG A 553 7.56 24.14 -20.13
CA ARG A 553 8.44 23.68 -21.21
C ARG A 553 8.33 24.58 -22.44
N ASP A 554 7.11 24.85 -22.90
CA ASP A 554 6.87 25.62 -24.13
C ASP A 554 7.34 27.07 -23.98
N LEU A 555 7.23 27.65 -22.77
CA LEU A 555 7.80 28.97 -22.45
C LEU A 555 9.33 28.96 -22.40
N ALA A 556 9.96 27.87 -21.97
CA ALA A 556 11.41 27.73 -21.90
C ALA A 556 12.06 27.43 -23.27
N SER A 557 11.33 26.80 -24.20
CA SER A 557 11.83 26.45 -25.54
C SER A 557 10.78 26.70 -26.64
N PRO A 558 10.55 27.96 -27.06
CA PRO A 558 9.48 28.33 -27.99
C PRO A 558 9.66 27.79 -29.42
N THR A 559 10.86 27.34 -29.77
CA THR A 559 11.22 26.84 -31.12
C THR A 559 11.22 25.32 -31.22
N ALA A 560 10.93 24.59 -30.13
CA ALA A 560 10.85 23.14 -30.14
C ALA A 560 9.59 22.69 -30.92
N THR A 561 9.78 22.09 -32.09
CA THR A 561 8.70 21.48 -32.88
C THR A 561 8.29 20.17 -32.24
N ASP A 562 7.02 20.03 -31.86
CA ASP A 562 6.27 18.83 -31.40
C ASP A 562 7.01 17.47 -31.45
N ALA A 563 8.07 17.33 -30.66
CA ALA A 563 8.56 16.04 -30.25
C ALA A 563 7.89 15.73 -28.92
N ASP A 564 6.97 14.78 -28.93
CA ASP A 564 6.24 14.22 -27.79
C ASP A 564 7.15 13.50 -26.75
N ALA A 565 8.40 13.95 -26.54
CA ALA A 565 9.47 13.18 -25.90
C ALA A 565 10.04 13.72 -24.56
N ASP A 566 9.58 14.86 -24.02
CA ASP A 566 10.35 15.52 -22.94
C ASP A 566 9.78 15.45 -21.52
N LEU A 567 8.54 15.00 -21.32
CA LEU A 567 8.04 14.79 -19.95
C LEU A 567 8.19 13.32 -19.53
N PRO A 568 8.70 13.06 -18.31
CA PRO A 568 8.71 11.71 -17.75
C PRO A 568 7.35 11.02 -17.85
N PRO A 569 7.27 9.70 -18.11
CA PRO A 569 6.02 8.98 -18.03
C PRO A 569 5.33 9.21 -16.69
N LEU A 570 4.01 9.36 -16.71
CA LEU A 570 3.23 9.63 -15.51
C LEU A 570 2.31 8.45 -15.23
N VAL A 571 2.40 7.92 -14.01
CA VAL A 571 1.58 6.79 -13.55
C VAL A 571 0.56 7.29 -12.54
N ILE A 572 -0.71 6.95 -12.74
CA ILE A 572 -1.81 7.29 -11.85
C ILE A 572 -2.21 6.05 -11.05
N ALA A 573 -2.26 6.16 -9.72
CA ALA A 573 -2.79 5.10 -8.87
C ALA A 573 -4.31 5.01 -9.00
N SER A 574 -4.84 3.97 -9.64
CA SER A 574 -6.29 3.72 -9.63
C SER A 574 -6.67 2.81 -8.48
N THR A 575 -7.29 3.43 -7.46
CA THR A 575 -7.37 2.86 -6.12
C THR A 575 -8.61 2.02 -5.85
N ALA A 576 -9.64 2.11 -6.69
CA ALA A 576 -10.86 1.34 -6.56
C ALA A 576 -11.50 1.08 -7.92
N HIS A 577 -12.32 0.03 -8.00
CA HIS A 577 -13.15 -0.22 -9.16
C HIS A 577 -14.39 0.69 -9.15
N TRP A 578 -14.85 1.18 -10.32
CA TRP A 578 -16.01 2.10 -10.42
C TRP A 578 -17.26 1.57 -9.70
N ALA A 579 -17.48 0.26 -9.79
CA ALA A 579 -18.62 -0.41 -9.18
C ALA A 579 -18.65 -0.33 -7.63
N LYS A 580 -17.58 0.12 -6.97
CA LYS A 580 -17.65 0.45 -5.53
C LYS A 580 -18.46 1.71 -5.23
N PHE A 581 -18.60 2.59 -6.23
CA PHE A 581 -19.24 3.90 -6.14
C PHE A 581 -20.21 4.13 -7.30
N PRO A 582 -21.20 3.23 -7.52
CA PRO A 582 -22.00 3.25 -8.73
C PRO A 582 -22.90 4.49 -8.83
N ALA A 583 -23.40 5.02 -7.71
CA ALA A 583 -24.23 6.23 -7.73
C ALA A 583 -23.46 7.46 -8.25
N PRO A 584 -22.31 7.87 -7.66
CA PRO A 584 -21.52 8.98 -8.20
C PRO A 584 -21.11 8.79 -9.67
N VAL A 585 -20.77 7.54 -10.04
CA VAL A 585 -20.36 7.20 -11.40
C VAL A 585 -21.52 7.38 -12.39
N LEU A 586 -22.71 6.88 -12.09
CA LEU A 586 -23.87 7.00 -12.97
C LEU A 586 -24.30 8.47 -13.15
N HIS A 587 -24.33 9.26 -12.07
CA HIS A 587 -24.63 10.69 -12.15
C HIS A 587 -23.60 11.39 -13.06
N SER A 588 -22.31 11.13 -12.85
CA SER A 588 -21.25 11.70 -13.69
C SER A 588 -21.39 11.31 -15.17
N MET A 589 -21.76 10.06 -15.46
CA MET A 589 -22.03 9.59 -16.83
C MET A 589 -23.22 10.31 -17.49
N ARG A 590 -24.16 10.83 -16.69
CA ARG A 590 -25.31 11.64 -17.17
C ARG A 590 -24.98 13.13 -17.30
N GLY A 591 -23.76 13.54 -16.93
CA GLY A 591 -23.40 14.96 -16.82
C GLY A 591 -24.05 15.63 -15.60
N GLU A 592 -24.52 14.83 -14.64
CA GLU A 592 -24.96 15.29 -13.32
C GLU A 592 -23.72 15.36 -12.41
N GLY A 593 -23.67 16.32 -11.48
CA GLY A 593 -22.56 16.40 -10.51
C GLY A 593 -22.41 15.10 -9.71
N ALA A 594 -21.20 14.81 -9.21
CA ALA A 594 -20.93 13.59 -8.46
C ALA A 594 -21.73 13.60 -7.15
N GLN A 595 -22.79 12.80 -7.08
CA GLN A 595 -23.68 12.74 -5.92
C GLN A 595 -23.62 11.37 -5.25
N LEU A 596 -23.61 11.37 -3.92
CA LEU A 596 -23.82 10.16 -3.14
C LEU A 596 -25.26 9.68 -3.34
N GLY A 597 -25.45 8.37 -3.37
CA GLY A 597 -26.79 7.78 -3.46
C GLY A 597 -27.56 7.96 -2.15
N ASP A 598 -28.89 8.03 -2.26
CA ASP A 598 -29.78 8.08 -1.10
C ASP A 598 -29.63 6.83 -0.22
N ALA A 599 -29.80 7.03 1.09
CA ALA A 599 -29.84 5.92 2.04
C ALA A 599 -31.08 5.06 1.79
N ALA A 600 -30.88 3.75 1.61
CA ALA A 600 -31.97 2.81 1.45
C ALA A 600 -32.62 2.47 2.80
N PRO A 601 -33.95 2.24 2.84
CA PRO A 601 -34.68 1.95 4.08
C PRO A 601 -34.39 0.57 4.68
N SER A 602 -33.72 -0.32 3.93
CA SER A 602 -33.33 -1.65 4.37
C SER A 602 -32.14 -2.18 3.57
N VAL A 603 -31.47 -3.21 4.09
CA VAL A 603 -30.37 -3.89 3.38
C VAL A 603 -30.85 -4.47 2.04
N ALA A 604 -32.05 -5.06 2.00
CA ALA A 604 -32.61 -5.59 0.76
C ALA A 604 -32.87 -4.48 -0.28
N ALA A 605 -33.36 -3.32 0.16
CA ALA A 605 -33.55 -2.17 -0.72
C ALA A 605 -32.21 -1.61 -1.21
N ALA A 606 -31.17 -1.57 -0.36
CA ALA A 606 -29.82 -1.16 -0.75
C ALA A 606 -29.25 -2.08 -1.83
N ILE A 607 -29.38 -3.39 -1.67
CA ILE A 607 -28.92 -4.38 -2.66
C ILE A 607 -29.65 -4.20 -3.99
N ALA A 608 -30.99 -4.06 -3.96
CA ALA A 608 -31.78 -3.83 -5.17
C ALA A 608 -31.39 -2.54 -5.90
N GLN A 609 -31.17 -1.44 -5.15
CA GLN A 609 -30.70 -0.17 -5.69
C GLN A 609 -29.31 -0.31 -6.34
N VAL A 610 -28.36 -0.98 -5.68
CA VAL A 610 -27.02 -1.22 -6.24
C VAL A 610 -27.10 -2.03 -7.54
N ARG A 611 -27.91 -3.10 -7.58
CA ARG A 611 -28.09 -3.92 -8.80
C ARG A 611 -28.72 -3.11 -9.95
N ALA A 612 -29.66 -2.21 -9.65
CA ALA A 612 -30.25 -1.32 -10.63
C ALA A 612 -29.19 -0.37 -11.22
N LEU A 613 -28.41 0.29 -10.35
CA LEU A 613 -27.32 1.17 -10.76
C LEU A 613 -26.28 0.44 -11.63
N TYR A 614 -25.89 -0.78 -11.26
CA TYR A 614 -24.99 -1.59 -12.09
C TYR A 614 -25.57 -1.87 -13.47
N SER A 615 -26.85 -2.25 -13.53
CA SER A 615 -27.52 -2.56 -14.80
C SER A 615 -27.59 -1.34 -15.71
N GLU A 616 -27.90 -0.16 -15.15
CA GLU A 616 -27.94 1.11 -15.89
C GLU A 616 -26.55 1.50 -16.41
N ILE A 617 -25.50 1.40 -15.58
CA ILE A 617 -24.13 1.70 -15.98
C ILE A 617 -23.66 0.75 -17.09
N THR A 618 -23.86 -0.56 -16.95
CA THR A 618 -23.41 -1.52 -17.96
C THR A 618 -24.23 -1.44 -19.25
N ALA A 619 -25.48 -0.99 -19.18
CA ALA A 619 -26.27 -0.68 -20.38
C ALA A 619 -25.74 0.55 -21.12
N ALA A 620 -25.33 1.59 -20.39
CA ALA A 620 -24.76 2.82 -20.95
C ALA A 620 -23.29 2.68 -21.41
N ALA A 621 -22.52 1.79 -20.78
CA ALA A 621 -21.14 1.49 -21.10
C ALA A 621 -20.90 -0.03 -21.23
N PRO A 622 -21.32 -0.68 -22.34
CA PRO A 622 -21.30 -2.14 -22.49
C PRO A 622 -19.93 -2.82 -22.44
N GLN A 623 -18.84 -2.04 -22.57
CA GLN A 623 -17.47 -2.54 -22.43
C GLN A 623 -17.05 -2.71 -20.97
N GLN A 624 -17.78 -2.11 -20.03
CA GLN A 624 -17.49 -2.17 -18.61
C GLN A 624 -18.16 -3.39 -17.97
N GLN A 625 -17.47 -4.00 -17.01
CA GLN A 625 -17.98 -5.13 -16.25
C GLN A 625 -17.95 -4.81 -14.76
N VAL A 626 -18.94 -5.31 -14.02
CA VAL A 626 -18.92 -5.25 -12.57
C VAL A 626 -17.85 -6.21 -12.06
N HIS A 627 -17.04 -5.76 -11.11
CA HIS A 627 -16.01 -6.59 -10.50
C HIS A 627 -16.63 -7.86 -9.86
N PRO A 628 -16.16 -9.08 -10.18
CA PRO A 628 -16.81 -10.33 -9.74
C PRO A 628 -16.98 -10.44 -8.23
N ALA A 629 -16.01 -9.95 -7.45
CA ALA A 629 -16.09 -9.97 -6.00
C ALA A 629 -17.23 -9.10 -5.43
N LEU A 630 -17.60 -8.01 -6.11
CA LEU A 630 -18.69 -7.15 -5.67
C LEU A 630 -20.06 -7.79 -5.94
N SER A 631 -20.21 -8.45 -7.10
CA SER A 631 -21.41 -9.23 -7.39
C SER A 631 -21.62 -10.35 -6.37
N ARG A 632 -20.56 -11.12 -6.07
CA ARG A 632 -20.61 -12.17 -5.03
C ARG A 632 -20.98 -11.63 -3.65
N ALA A 633 -20.45 -10.46 -3.27
CA ALA A 633 -20.77 -9.85 -1.98
C ALA A 633 -22.26 -9.48 -1.86
N LEU A 634 -22.88 -8.99 -2.95
CA LEU A 634 -24.32 -8.73 -3.00
C LEU A 634 -25.12 -10.02 -2.83
N ASP A 635 -24.74 -11.09 -3.56
CA ASP A 635 -25.42 -12.38 -3.48
C ASP A 635 -25.34 -12.99 -2.06
N VAL A 636 -24.17 -12.94 -1.43
CA VAL A 636 -23.97 -13.46 -0.06
C VAL A 636 -24.75 -12.61 0.96
N ALA A 637 -24.70 -11.29 0.87
CA ALA A 637 -25.43 -10.42 1.79
C ALA A 637 -26.96 -10.59 1.67
N GLU A 638 -27.46 -10.79 0.44
CA GLU A 638 -28.87 -11.06 0.17
C GLU A 638 -29.31 -12.40 0.78
N GLN A 639 -28.48 -13.45 0.66
CA GLN A 639 -28.75 -14.76 1.26
C GLN A 639 -28.67 -14.77 2.78
N ALA A 640 -27.67 -14.07 3.34
CA ALA A 640 -27.49 -14.00 4.79
C ALA A 640 -28.59 -13.17 5.47
N ALA A 641 -29.14 -12.16 4.78
CA ALA A 641 -30.15 -11.23 5.30
C ALA A 641 -29.76 -10.61 6.66
N ASN A 642 -28.45 -10.42 6.87
CA ASN A 642 -27.91 -9.85 8.11
C ASN A 642 -28.43 -8.42 8.31
N ALA A 643 -28.95 -8.16 9.51
CA ALA A 643 -29.28 -6.80 9.94
C ALA A 643 -28.00 -6.01 10.22
N VAL A 644 -28.05 -4.70 9.96
CA VAL A 644 -26.96 -3.79 10.33
C VAL A 644 -26.83 -3.75 11.85
N ARG A 645 -25.65 -4.13 12.38
CA ARG A 645 -25.31 -3.84 13.78
C ARG A 645 -24.99 -2.36 13.89
N SER A 646 -25.69 -1.67 14.78
CA SER A 646 -25.43 -0.27 15.07
C SER A 646 -25.07 -0.07 16.54
N VAL A 647 -24.32 0.98 16.82
CA VAL A 647 -23.93 1.39 18.16
C VAL A 647 -23.90 2.91 18.22
N ASP A 648 -24.31 3.46 19.36
CA ASP A 648 -24.26 4.91 19.61
C ASP A 648 -22.81 5.40 19.53
N ALA A 649 -22.65 6.69 19.22
CA ALA A 649 -21.35 7.38 19.23
C ALA A 649 -20.83 7.63 20.67
N ASP A 650 -20.69 6.55 21.43
CA ASP A 650 -20.18 6.50 22.80
C ASP A 650 -19.09 5.43 22.91
N VAL A 651 -17.91 5.86 23.35
CA VAL A 651 -16.73 4.99 23.53
C VAL A 651 -17.02 3.88 24.55
N ALA A 652 -17.79 4.17 25.60
CA ALA A 652 -18.14 3.18 26.61
C ALA A 652 -19.12 2.12 26.06
N ALA A 653 -20.07 2.51 25.20
CA ALA A 653 -20.95 1.57 24.50
C ALA A 653 -20.16 0.64 23.59
N ILE A 654 -19.24 1.20 22.80
CA ILE A 654 -18.38 0.42 21.90
C ILE A 654 -17.46 -0.52 22.69
N GLN A 655 -16.94 -0.08 23.84
CA GLN A 655 -16.13 -0.92 24.73
C GLN A 655 -16.93 -2.14 25.22
N ARG A 656 -18.19 -1.97 25.64
CA ARG A 656 -19.05 -3.09 26.07
C ARG A 656 -19.28 -4.11 24.95
N GLU A 657 -19.48 -3.63 23.73
CA GLU A 657 -19.63 -4.50 22.56
C GLU A 657 -18.35 -5.31 22.27
N LEU A 658 -17.19 -4.68 22.42
CA LEU A 658 -15.88 -5.32 22.28
C LEU A 658 -15.64 -6.39 23.36
N GLU A 659 -15.91 -6.09 24.63
CA GLU A 659 -15.80 -7.06 25.72
C GLU A 659 -16.74 -8.26 25.51
N SER A 660 -17.99 -8.00 25.12
CA SER A 660 -18.97 -9.02 24.74
C SER A 660 -18.48 -9.89 23.57
N PHE A 661 -17.78 -9.30 22.62
CA PHE A 661 -17.22 -10.04 21.50
C PHE A 661 -16.03 -10.93 21.91
N ALA A 662 -15.11 -10.37 22.71
CA ALA A 662 -13.90 -11.05 23.18
C ALA A 662 -14.19 -12.25 24.10
N THR A 663 -15.29 -12.22 24.85
CA THR A 663 -15.68 -13.28 25.79
C THR A 663 -16.39 -14.48 25.15
N ARG A 664 -16.74 -14.40 23.86
CA ARG A 664 -17.22 -15.54 23.08
C ARG A 664 -16.06 -16.33 22.49
#